data_AF-A0A1F7FC44-F1
#
_entry.id   AF-A0A1F7FC44-F1
#
_cell.length_a   1.000
_cell.length_b   1.000
_cell.length_c   1.000
_cell.angle_alpha   90.00
_cell.angle_beta   90.00
_cell.angle_gamma   90.00
#
_symmetry.space_group_name_H-M   'P 1'
#
loop_
_entity.id
_entity.type
_entity.pdbx_description
1 polymer ?
#
loop_
_entity_poly.entity_id
_entity_poly.type
_entity_poly.pdbx_seq_one_letter_code
_entity_poly.pdbx_strand_id
1 'polypeptide(L)'
;MAVQQQSSGKIKVSFKQAMGLLVPYVKDRLMAQVKSLWLIVLYLIFFQTIILGIPIAEASAIAAGLALVILGLMFYMEGLFLGIMPLGETIGVKLPQKSKLPVILLFSFILGVGVTMAEPAIGILKAAGSFVTPWDAPLLFLILNKYSSYLVYSVGVGVGCAVMFGMLRFMYNWSLKPFLFIGMAILIPASLYGLFEPNILYLSGVAWDCGAVTTGPVTVPLVLALGIGICRVVGRADSGASGFGVVSLASLFPILTVLILGYANLGSVPKVMEESDFFTAANREKAAALFTSVDDMNGYVLLNTGEATQLALFDNDKQKMLDYCAKVKADPALQTLIFGILPHAMEKWAATRGSAEQRLIVFGSEEKVREAIARYATVAQEPLFIGEILKRNTLAAIQAIMPLVIFLVLVLTLLLREKLPKADEIFLGILVALVGMTFFNIGIELGLAKLGNQAGQMLPSSFQAIPLQNEKKVIAQFDTSLVQNAVTSTGEKAQFFYAKRGEEYSPFPFHRESYDPATGQYVYVPTKGPLFNGMGGMLGILVVLAFAFIMGYGATLAEPALNALGQTVEELTVGTIKKFVIMQTVAVGVGMGLLMGLVKIIWDIPLMYLLVPPYIVVVTLTIFSKEDFTNISWDSGGVTTGPVTVPLVIAMGLGIGNQVGVVEGFGILALASVYPILTMLAVGIFLNRKSAAALKESAIETGKGGAL
;
A
#
# COMPACT_ATOMS: atom_id res chain seq x y z
N MET A 1 32.10 -12.85 45.84
CA MET A 1 30.81 -13.38 46.34
C MET A 1 30.10 -14.04 45.18
N ALA A 2 29.87 -15.36 45.28
CA ALA A 2 29.23 -16.16 44.25
C ALA A 2 27.74 -15.80 44.14
N VAL A 3 27.30 -15.36 42.96
CA VAL A 3 25.88 -15.16 42.66
C VAL A 3 25.25 -16.55 42.47
N GLN A 4 24.50 -16.99 43.48
CA GLN A 4 23.67 -18.19 43.39
C GLN A 4 22.67 -18.03 42.24
N GLN A 5 22.73 -18.96 41.28
CA GLN A 5 21.66 -19.20 40.33
C GLN A 5 20.39 -19.55 41.12
N GLN A 6 19.44 -18.61 41.19
CA GLN A 6 18.08 -18.90 41.64
C GLN A 6 17.47 -19.91 40.66
N SER A 7 17.19 -21.10 41.18
CA SER A 7 16.40 -22.11 40.48
C SER A 7 15.04 -21.53 40.09
N SER A 8 14.71 -21.59 38.80
CA SER A 8 13.39 -21.33 38.25
C SER A 8 12.36 -22.29 38.88
N GLY A 9 11.76 -21.87 40.00
CA GLY A 9 10.56 -22.50 40.52
C GLY A 9 9.37 -22.07 39.66
N LYS A 10 8.69 -23.02 39.01
CA LYS A 10 7.44 -22.75 38.29
C LYS A 10 6.43 -22.15 39.27
N ILE A 11 6.18 -20.85 39.18
CA ILE A 11 5.19 -20.16 40.01
C ILE A 11 3.81 -20.68 39.59
N LYS A 12 3.12 -21.38 40.49
CA LYS A 12 1.72 -21.79 40.27
C LYS A 12 0.84 -20.56 40.48
N VAL A 13 0.44 -19.94 39.37
CA VAL A 13 -0.48 -18.80 39.36
C VAL A 13 -1.91 -19.33 39.22
N SER A 14 -2.83 -18.92 40.08
CA SER A 14 -4.27 -19.25 39.92
C SER A 14 -4.85 -18.54 38.68
N PHE A 15 -5.92 -19.07 38.08
CA PHE A 15 -6.58 -18.42 36.93
C PHE A 15 -6.94 -16.95 37.22
N LYS A 16 -7.41 -16.65 38.44
CA LYS A 16 -7.74 -15.28 38.86
C LYS A 16 -6.51 -14.37 38.92
N GLN A 17 -5.37 -14.88 39.41
CA GLN A 17 -4.11 -14.13 39.41
C GLN A 17 -3.55 -13.97 38.00
N ALA A 18 -3.66 -14.99 37.15
CA ALA A 18 -3.22 -14.94 35.76
C ALA A 18 -4.03 -13.91 34.97
N MET A 19 -5.36 -13.88 35.13
CA MET A 19 -6.21 -12.84 34.57
C MET A 19 -5.92 -11.46 35.18
N GLY A 20 -5.62 -11.39 36.48
CA GLY A 20 -5.20 -10.16 37.13
C GLY A 20 -3.93 -9.54 36.55
N LEU A 21 -3.01 -10.37 36.00
CA LEU A 21 -1.79 -9.92 35.33
C LEU A 21 -2.01 -9.65 33.83
N LEU A 22 -2.78 -10.50 33.15
CA LEU A 22 -2.98 -10.42 31.70
C LEU A 22 -3.95 -9.31 31.29
N VAL A 23 -5.01 -9.04 32.06
CA VAL A 23 -6.02 -8.03 31.69
C VAL A 23 -5.41 -6.62 31.59
N PRO A 24 -4.61 -6.12 32.57
CA PRO A 24 -3.93 -4.83 32.43
C PRO A 24 -3.01 -4.79 31.22
N TYR A 25 -2.24 -5.86 30.99
CA TYR A 25 -1.32 -5.96 29.86
C TYR A 25 -2.04 -5.86 28.51
N VAL A 26 -3.07 -6.69 28.32
CA VAL A 26 -3.89 -6.70 27.09
C VAL A 26 -4.60 -5.38 26.91
N LYS A 27 -5.11 -4.77 27.99
CA LYS A 27 -5.77 -3.47 27.94
C LYS A 27 -4.81 -2.36 27.48
N ASP A 28 -3.58 -2.33 27.98
CA ASP A 28 -2.61 -1.31 27.60
C ASP A 28 -2.19 -1.46 26.13
N ARG A 29 -1.97 -2.71 25.67
CA ARG A 29 -1.68 -3.02 24.26
C ARG A 29 -2.84 -2.65 23.35
N LEU A 30 -4.08 -3.02 23.71
CA LEU A 30 -5.27 -2.68 22.95
C LEU A 30 -5.49 -1.18 22.88
N MET A 31 -5.37 -0.48 24.01
CA MET A 31 -5.53 0.97 24.07
C MET A 31 -4.45 1.69 23.26
N ALA A 32 -3.23 1.14 23.19
CA ALA A 32 -2.20 1.66 22.29
C ALA A 32 -2.63 1.56 20.81
N GLN A 33 -3.16 0.41 20.38
CA GLN A 33 -3.66 0.24 19.00
C GLN A 33 -4.86 1.13 18.69
N VAL A 34 -5.81 1.27 19.63
CA VAL A 34 -6.94 2.19 19.49
C VAL A 34 -6.44 3.64 19.37
N LYS A 35 -5.51 4.05 20.24
CA LYS A 35 -4.89 5.40 20.20
C LYS A 35 -4.12 5.67 18.91
N SER A 36 -3.60 4.63 18.28
CA SER A 36 -2.98 4.74 16.96
C SER A 36 -4.04 5.02 15.87
N LEU A 37 -5.13 4.24 15.80
CA LEU A 37 -6.05 4.33 14.66
C LEU A 37 -7.20 5.33 14.81
N TRP A 38 -7.62 5.70 16.04
CA TRP A 38 -8.84 6.49 16.24
C TRP A 38 -8.80 7.85 15.53
N LEU A 39 -7.64 8.51 15.48
CA LEU A 39 -7.52 9.83 14.86
C LEU A 39 -7.82 9.75 13.36
N ILE A 40 -7.27 8.74 12.68
CA ILE A 40 -7.48 8.50 11.25
C ILE A 40 -8.95 8.16 11.00
N VAL A 41 -9.51 7.22 11.77
CA VAL A 41 -10.90 6.77 11.61
C VAL A 41 -11.88 7.92 11.83
N LEU A 42 -11.71 8.67 12.92
CA LEU A 42 -12.54 9.83 13.24
C LEU A 42 -12.44 10.89 12.15
N TYR A 43 -11.23 11.17 11.69
CA TYR A 43 -10.98 12.15 10.64
C TYR A 43 -11.64 11.77 9.32
N LEU A 44 -11.53 10.50 8.90
CA LEU A 44 -12.15 10.00 7.67
C LEU A 44 -13.67 10.04 7.75
N ILE A 45 -14.25 9.62 8.89
CA ILE A 45 -15.70 9.69 9.11
C ILE A 45 -16.17 11.15 9.09
N PHE A 46 -15.50 12.03 9.82
CA PHE A 46 -15.79 13.47 9.84
C PHE A 46 -15.75 14.06 8.43
N PHE A 47 -14.69 13.78 7.68
CA PHE A 47 -14.51 14.32 6.34
C PHE A 47 -15.56 13.79 5.36
N GLN A 48 -15.84 12.49 5.34
CA GLN A 48 -16.83 11.90 4.44
C GLN A 48 -18.26 12.37 4.77
N THR A 49 -18.63 12.39 6.05
CA THR A 49 -20.02 12.66 6.46
C THR A 49 -20.34 14.15 6.56
N ILE A 50 -19.43 14.95 7.12
CA ILE A 50 -19.69 16.38 7.39
C ILE A 50 -19.17 17.25 6.24
N ILE A 51 -17.95 17.00 5.75
CA ILE A 51 -17.37 17.84 4.69
C ILE A 51 -17.94 17.46 3.33
N LEU A 52 -17.85 16.18 2.95
CA LEU A 52 -18.37 15.72 1.65
C LEU A 52 -19.88 15.54 1.65
N GLY A 53 -20.52 15.34 2.81
CA GLY A 53 -21.97 15.10 2.89
C GLY A 53 -22.40 13.80 2.20
N ILE A 54 -21.58 12.75 2.27
CA ILE A 54 -21.82 11.45 1.63
C ILE A 54 -21.95 10.39 2.73
N PRO A 55 -23.01 9.56 2.72
CA PRO A 55 -23.11 8.45 3.67
C PRO A 55 -22.04 7.40 3.40
N ILE A 56 -21.48 6.84 4.47
CA ILE A 56 -20.49 5.77 4.38
C ILE A 56 -21.20 4.47 3.99
N ALA A 57 -20.93 3.98 2.78
CA ALA A 57 -21.46 2.71 2.32
C ALA A 57 -20.83 1.55 3.13
N GLU A 58 -21.63 0.57 3.52
CA GLU A 58 -21.19 -0.60 4.28
C GLU A 58 -20.52 -0.27 5.64
N ALA A 59 -21.02 0.77 6.34
CA ALA A 59 -20.45 1.23 7.60
C ALA A 59 -20.23 0.13 8.65
N SER A 60 -21.12 -0.89 8.71
CA SER A 60 -20.97 -2.04 9.60
C SER A 60 -19.78 -2.93 9.24
N ALA A 61 -19.58 -3.22 7.96
CA ALA A 61 -18.45 -4.01 7.48
C ALA A 61 -17.13 -3.26 7.69
N ILE A 62 -17.11 -1.95 7.43
CA ILE A 62 -15.93 -1.11 7.69
C ILE A 62 -15.61 -1.07 9.19
N ALA A 63 -16.61 -0.89 10.05
CA ALA A 63 -16.41 -0.88 11.51
C ALA A 63 -15.87 -2.24 12.02
N ALA A 64 -16.44 -3.35 11.55
CA ALA A 64 -15.95 -4.69 11.87
C ALA A 64 -14.51 -4.92 11.35
N GLY A 65 -14.23 -4.47 10.13
CA GLY A 65 -12.89 -4.51 9.54
C GLY A 65 -11.87 -3.71 10.37
N LEU A 66 -12.21 -2.48 10.77
CA LEU A 66 -11.35 -1.65 11.63
C LEU A 66 -11.10 -2.28 13.00
N ALA A 67 -12.13 -2.90 13.61
CA ALA A 67 -11.95 -3.64 14.86
C ALA A 67 -10.99 -4.83 14.69
N LEU A 68 -11.11 -5.57 13.58
CA LEU A 68 -10.19 -6.64 13.21
C LEU A 68 -8.77 -6.14 12.93
N VAL A 69 -8.60 -4.96 12.34
CA VAL A 69 -7.27 -4.35 12.18
C VAL A 69 -6.64 -4.08 13.54
N ILE A 70 -7.37 -3.46 14.46
CA ILE A 70 -6.88 -3.11 15.80
C ILE A 70 -6.46 -4.37 16.56
N LEU A 71 -7.32 -5.40 16.58
CA LEU A 71 -7.03 -6.68 17.24
C LEU A 71 -5.90 -7.45 16.54
N GLY A 72 -5.91 -7.45 15.20
CA GLY A 72 -4.92 -8.11 14.36
C GLY A 72 -3.54 -7.51 14.56
N LEU A 73 -3.39 -6.19 14.46
CA LEU A 73 -2.14 -5.48 14.73
C LEU A 73 -1.64 -5.73 16.15
N MET A 74 -2.53 -5.75 17.16
CA MET A 74 -2.16 -6.03 18.54
C MET A 74 -1.50 -7.40 18.68
N PHE A 75 -2.19 -8.47 18.24
CA PHE A 75 -1.65 -9.82 18.32
C PHE A 75 -0.42 -9.99 17.43
N TYR A 76 -0.44 -9.40 16.24
CA TYR A 76 0.65 -9.52 15.30
C TYR A 76 1.95 -8.92 15.84
N MET A 77 1.92 -7.67 16.30
CA MET A 77 3.09 -6.99 16.86
C MET A 77 3.59 -7.69 18.13
N GLU A 78 2.68 -8.11 19.01
CA GLU A 78 3.02 -8.85 20.21
C GLU A 78 3.70 -10.18 19.89
N GLY A 79 3.16 -10.91 18.90
CA GLY A 79 3.72 -12.16 18.43
C GLY A 79 5.10 -12.00 17.78
N LEU A 80 5.33 -10.90 17.05
CA LEU A 80 6.65 -10.56 16.50
C LEU A 80 7.67 -10.27 17.62
N PHE A 81 7.29 -9.51 18.65
CA PHE A 81 8.16 -9.17 19.78
C PHE A 81 8.50 -10.38 20.66
N LEU A 82 7.56 -11.29 20.88
CA LEU A 82 7.78 -12.51 21.67
C LEU A 82 8.45 -13.63 20.86
N GLY A 83 8.18 -13.70 19.56
CA GLY A 83 8.60 -14.80 18.68
C GLY A 83 9.85 -14.50 17.85
N ILE A 84 9.71 -13.61 16.86
CA ILE A 84 10.71 -13.43 15.79
C ILE A 84 11.88 -12.54 16.23
N MET A 85 11.62 -11.47 16.97
CA MET A 85 12.66 -10.53 17.40
C MET A 85 13.75 -11.18 18.28
N PRO A 86 13.42 -12.00 19.30
CA PRO A 86 14.45 -12.66 20.12
C PRO A 86 15.31 -13.64 19.33
N LEU A 87 14.75 -14.30 18.31
CA LEU A 87 15.51 -15.13 17.37
C LEU A 87 16.53 -14.28 16.60
N GLY A 88 16.08 -13.14 16.05
CA GLY A 88 16.92 -12.19 15.35
C GLY A 88 18.08 -11.66 16.19
N GLU A 89 17.80 -11.20 17.42
CA GLU A 89 18.82 -10.69 18.34
C GLU A 89 19.83 -11.77 18.73
N THR A 90 19.35 -12.98 19.06
CA THR A 90 20.22 -14.11 19.45
C THR A 90 21.14 -14.50 18.30
N ILE A 91 20.61 -14.60 17.08
CA ILE A 91 21.41 -14.87 15.89
C ILE A 91 22.41 -13.73 15.66
N GLY A 92 21.99 -12.47 15.78
CA GLY A 92 22.87 -11.30 15.62
C GLY A 92 24.08 -11.32 16.56
N VAL A 93 23.89 -11.75 17.81
CA VAL A 93 24.99 -11.89 18.78
C VAL A 93 25.85 -13.13 18.47
N LYS A 94 25.24 -14.28 18.19
CA LYS A 94 25.98 -15.56 18.10
C LYS A 94 26.65 -15.79 16.74
N LEU A 95 26.10 -15.23 15.67
CA LEU A 95 26.56 -15.47 14.31
C LEU A 95 27.98 -14.93 14.06
N PRO A 96 28.34 -13.68 14.44
CA PRO A 96 29.71 -13.19 14.29
C PRO A 96 30.74 -13.94 15.14
N GLN A 97 30.31 -14.54 16.25
CA GLN A 97 31.20 -15.29 17.16
C GLN A 97 31.55 -16.68 16.61
N LYS A 98 30.65 -17.29 15.85
CA LYS A 98 30.76 -18.70 15.42
C LYS A 98 30.98 -18.89 13.93
N SER A 99 30.78 -17.86 13.12
CA SER A 99 30.76 -17.98 11.66
C SER A 99 31.74 -17.03 10.99
N LYS A 100 32.22 -17.44 9.80
CA LYS A 100 33.09 -16.61 8.95
C LYS A 100 32.25 -15.59 8.17
N LEU A 101 32.89 -14.51 7.73
CA LEU A 101 32.26 -13.44 6.96
C LEU A 101 31.36 -13.94 5.79
N PRO A 102 31.79 -14.87 4.91
CA PRO A 102 30.92 -15.31 3.80
C PRO A 102 29.60 -15.95 4.25
N VAL A 103 29.61 -16.65 5.39
CA VAL A 103 28.41 -17.27 5.97
C VAL A 103 27.48 -16.20 6.52
N ILE A 104 28.04 -15.16 7.17
CA ILE A 104 27.28 -14.02 7.68
C ILE A 104 26.61 -13.29 6.51
N LEU A 105 27.33 -13.05 5.41
CA LEU A 105 26.79 -12.37 4.23
C LEU A 105 25.70 -13.19 3.54
N LEU A 106 25.91 -14.49 3.35
CA LEU A 106 24.90 -15.38 2.78
C LEU A 106 23.65 -15.46 3.65
N PHE A 107 23.82 -15.60 4.98
CA PHE A 107 22.71 -15.55 5.93
C PHE A 107 21.93 -14.23 5.82
N SER A 108 22.65 -13.10 5.80
CA SER A 108 22.07 -11.77 5.73
C SER A 108 21.27 -11.54 4.44
N PHE A 109 21.80 -12.04 3.33
CA PHE A 109 21.12 -11.99 2.04
C PHE A 109 19.81 -12.81 2.06
N ILE A 110 19.87 -14.08 2.47
CA ILE A 110 18.69 -14.96 2.55
C ILE A 110 17.66 -14.39 3.54
N LEU A 111 18.13 -13.86 4.68
CA LEU A 111 17.28 -13.20 5.65
C LEU A 111 16.53 -12.01 5.02
N GLY A 112 17.23 -11.10 4.35
CA GLY A 112 16.58 -9.94 3.73
C GLY A 112 15.54 -10.33 2.68
N VAL A 113 15.82 -11.37 1.88
CA VAL A 113 14.83 -11.95 0.93
C VAL A 113 13.63 -12.50 1.69
N GLY A 114 13.84 -13.35 2.69
CA GLY A 114 12.78 -14.02 3.45
C GLY A 114 11.89 -13.06 4.23
N VAL A 115 12.48 -12.00 4.78
CA VAL A 115 11.76 -10.94 5.49
C VAL A 115 10.87 -10.13 4.56
N THR A 116 11.33 -9.88 3.33
CA THR A 116 10.49 -9.21 2.31
C THR A 116 9.28 -10.05 1.92
N MET A 117 9.42 -11.37 1.83
CA MET A 117 8.28 -12.27 1.57
C MET A 117 7.27 -12.24 2.73
N ALA A 118 7.74 -11.94 3.94
CA ALA A 118 6.92 -11.87 5.13
C ALA A 118 6.23 -10.50 5.31
N GLU A 119 6.53 -9.51 4.48
CA GLU A 119 6.03 -8.14 4.60
C GLU A 119 4.60 -8.01 4.01
N PRO A 120 3.56 -7.77 4.83
CA PRO A 120 2.17 -7.70 4.35
C PRO A 120 1.92 -6.57 3.35
N ALA A 121 2.67 -5.47 3.48
CA ALA A 121 2.48 -4.28 2.67
C ALA A 121 2.78 -4.53 1.17
N ILE A 122 3.67 -5.49 0.86
CA ILE A 122 3.95 -5.93 -0.52
C ILE A 122 2.74 -6.62 -1.16
N GLY A 123 1.95 -7.36 -0.38
CA GLY A 123 0.73 -8.01 -0.86
C GLY A 123 -0.33 -7.00 -1.32
N ILE A 124 -0.42 -5.86 -0.64
CA ILE A 124 -1.33 -4.76 -1.00
C ILE A 124 -0.89 -4.10 -2.31
N LEU A 125 0.41 -3.85 -2.46
CA LEU A 125 0.95 -3.29 -3.70
C LEU A 125 0.72 -4.22 -4.90
N LYS A 126 0.81 -5.54 -4.71
CA LYS A 126 0.42 -6.52 -5.73
C LYS A 126 -1.08 -6.45 -6.06
N ALA A 127 -1.95 -6.35 -5.05
CA ALA A 127 -3.39 -6.27 -5.26
C ALA A 127 -3.81 -5.00 -6.03
N ALA A 128 -3.05 -3.91 -5.86
CA ALA A 128 -3.23 -2.66 -6.60
C ALA A 128 -3.05 -2.82 -8.13
N GLY A 129 -2.38 -3.87 -8.59
CA GLY A 129 -2.22 -4.20 -10.01
C GLY A 129 -3.52 -4.43 -10.78
N SER A 130 -4.59 -4.79 -10.08
CA SER A 130 -5.92 -5.01 -10.68
C SER A 130 -6.58 -3.72 -11.17
N PHE A 131 -6.10 -2.54 -10.74
CA PHE A 131 -6.61 -1.24 -11.17
C PHE A 131 -5.86 -0.68 -12.39
N VAL A 132 -4.77 -1.32 -12.81
CA VAL A 132 -3.96 -0.89 -13.96
C VAL A 132 -4.50 -1.57 -15.21
N THR A 133 -4.67 -0.81 -16.29
CA THR A 133 -5.09 -1.35 -17.59
C THR A 133 -3.87 -1.74 -18.44
N PRO A 134 -4.01 -2.74 -19.34
CA PRO A 134 -2.89 -3.21 -20.14
C PRO A 134 -2.49 -2.27 -21.28
N TRP A 135 -3.36 -1.36 -21.73
CA TRP A 135 -3.07 -0.40 -22.81
C TRP A 135 -2.45 0.90 -22.30
N ASP A 136 -2.88 1.39 -21.13
CA ASP A 136 -2.34 2.62 -20.55
C ASP A 136 -0.93 2.41 -19.96
N ALA A 137 -0.68 1.25 -19.34
CA ALA A 137 0.64 0.91 -18.79
C ALA A 137 0.97 -0.60 -18.95
N PRO A 138 1.30 -1.06 -20.18
CA PRO A 138 1.55 -2.47 -20.48
C PRO A 138 2.61 -3.15 -19.61
N LEU A 139 3.75 -2.48 -19.41
CA LEU A 139 4.84 -3.02 -18.58
C LEU A 139 4.44 -3.13 -17.11
N LEU A 140 3.73 -2.11 -16.60
CA LEU A 140 3.25 -2.09 -15.23
C LEU A 140 2.20 -3.19 -14.99
N PHE A 141 1.27 -3.35 -15.93
CA PHE A 141 0.27 -4.41 -15.92
C PHE A 141 0.92 -5.80 -15.88
N LEU A 142 1.94 -6.05 -16.73
CA LEU A 142 2.69 -7.30 -16.74
C LEU A 142 3.31 -7.57 -15.37
N ILE A 143 4.00 -6.59 -14.80
CA ILE A 143 4.77 -6.73 -13.56
C ILE A 143 3.85 -6.93 -12.35
N LEU A 144 2.70 -6.27 -12.28
CA LEU A 144 1.78 -6.37 -11.14
C LEU A 144 0.80 -7.55 -11.21
N ASN A 145 0.51 -8.08 -12.41
CA ASN A 145 -0.41 -9.21 -12.58
C ASN A 145 0.35 -10.51 -12.81
N LYS A 146 0.77 -10.78 -14.05
CA LYS A 146 1.44 -12.03 -14.46
C LYS A 146 2.78 -12.23 -13.75
N TYR A 147 3.60 -11.18 -13.66
CA TYR A 147 4.93 -11.21 -13.05
C TYR A 147 4.96 -10.71 -11.62
N SER A 148 3.80 -10.69 -10.95
CA SER A 148 3.69 -10.25 -9.56
C SER A 148 4.65 -10.97 -8.61
N SER A 149 4.91 -12.27 -8.81
CA SER A 149 5.90 -13.01 -8.01
C SER A 149 7.34 -12.58 -8.32
N TYR A 150 7.67 -12.27 -9.58
CA TYR A 150 8.99 -11.77 -9.96
C TYR A 150 9.26 -10.37 -9.40
N LEU A 151 8.22 -9.52 -9.30
CA LEU A 151 8.33 -8.25 -8.60
C LEU A 151 8.75 -8.49 -7.14
N VAL A 152 8.03 -9.36 -6.44
CA VAL A 152 8.31 -9.69 -5.04
C VAL A 152 9.73 -10.27 -4.87
N TYR A 153 10.16 -11.17 -5.75
CA TYR A 153 11.54 -11.69 -5.72
C TYR A 153 12.58 -10.61 -6.01
N SER A 154 12.34 -9.71 -6.97
CA SER A 154 13.25 -8.61 -7.28
C SER A 154 13.40 -7.66 -6.10
N VAL A 155 12.29 -7.29 -5.46
CA VAL A 155 12.27 -6.49 -4.23
C VAL A 155 13.04 -7.23 -3.12
N GLY A 156 12.78 -8.53 -2.94
CA GLY A 156 13.45 -9.37 -1.95
C GLY A 156 14.96 -9.47 -2.16
N VAL A 157 15.42 -9.61 -3.41
CA VAL A 157 16.86 -9.58 -3.76
C VAL A 157 17.46 -8.21 -3.42
N GLY A 158 16.73 -7.12 -3.70
CA GLY A 158 17.13 -5.76 -3.30
C GLY A 158 17.33 -5.64 -1.79
N VAL A 159 16.34 -6.05 -0.99
CA VAL A 159 16.45 -6.04 0.48
C VAL A 159 17.55 -6.99 0.96
N GLY A 160 17.70 -8.18 0.37
CA GLY A 160 18.80 -9.10 0.67
C GLY A 160 20.18 -8.46 0.50
N CYS A 161 20.41 -7.79 -0.62
CA CYS A 161 21.62 -7.01 -0.87
C CYS A 161 21.78 -5.88 0.16
N ALA A 162 20.71 -5.17 0.47
CA ALA A 162 20.73 -4.08 1.45
C ALA A 162 21.12 -4.56 2.87
N VAL A 163 20.54 -5.66 3.34
CA VAL A 163 20.87 -6.24 4.65
C VAL A 163 22.32 -6.74 4.63
N MET A 164 22.78 -7.36 3.54
CA MET A 164 24.17 -7.78 3.38
C MET A 164 25.17 -6.61 3.47
N PHE A 165 24.94 -5.52 2.71
CA PHE A 165 25.76 -4.31 2.80
C PHE A 165 25.64 -3.62 4.16
N GLY A 166 24.45 -3.67 4.76
CA GLY A 166 24.20 -3.22 6.12
C GLY A 166 25.06 -3.94 7.16
N MET A 167 25.17 -5.27 7.04
CA MET A 167 26.02 -6.06 7.94
C MET A 167 27.50 -5.77 7.73
N LEU A 168 27.96 -5.63 6.47
CA LEU A 168 29.33 -5.20 6.19
C LEU A 168 29.62 -3.85 6.85
N ARG A 169 28.70 -2.90 6.67
CA ARG A 169 28.79 -1.58 7.27
C ARG A 169 28.93 -1.66 8.80
N PHE A 170 28.10 -2.46 9.47
CA PHE A 170 28.18 -2.64 10.92
C PHE A 170 29.47 -3.30 11.38
N MET A 171 29.91 -4.36 10.69
CA MET A 171 31.12 -5.10 11.05
C MET A 171 32.40 -4.27 10.88
N TYR A 172 32.46 -3.42 9.84
CA TYR A 172 33.62 -2.59 9.53
C TYR A 172 33.50 -1.14 10.01
N ASN A 173 32.38 -0.76 10.64
CA ASN A 173 32.06 0.60 11.07
C ASN A 173 32.15 1.63 9.92
N TRP A 174 31.60 1.29 8.76
CA TRP A 174 31.55 2.22 7.62
C TRP A 174 30.47 3.30 7.82
N SER A 175 30.71 4.50 7.30
CA SER A 175 29.66 5.53 7.22
C SER A 175 28.56 5.08 6.26
N LEU A 176 27.32 5.50 6.51
CA LEU A 176 26.18 5.34 5.62
C LEU A 176 26.28 6.26 4.39
N LYS A 177 26.91 7.42 4.52
CA LYS A 177 26.94 8.46 3.48
C LYS A 177 27.43 7.98 2.11
N PRO A 178 28.54 7.20 1.99
CA PRO A 178 28.98 6.71 0.69
C PRO A 178 27.93 5.85 -0.02
N PHE A 179 27.23 4.99 0.72
CA PHE A 179 26.16 4.16 0.16
C PHE A 179 25.01 5.01 -0.36
N LEU A 180 24.62 6.06 0.38
CA LEU A 180 23.57 6.98 -0.04
C LEU A 180 23.98 7.75 -1.30
N PHE A 181 25.19 8.33 -1.33
CA PHE A 181 25.62 9.10 -2.50
C PHE A 181 25.77 8.25 -3.75
N ILE A 182 26.37 7.07 -3.64
CA ILE A 182 26.50 6.13 -4.77
C ILE A 182 25.11 5.64 -5.21
N GLY A 183 24.27 5.24 -4.26
CA GLY A 183 22.90 4.78 -4.53
C GLY A 183 22.08 5.85 -5.25
N MET A 184 22.06 7.08 -4.74
CA MET A 184 21.31 8.18 -5.35
C MET A 184 21.90 8.60 -6.70
N ALA A 185 23.22 8.57 -6.88
CA ALA A 185 23.87 8.86 -8.16
C ALA A 185 23.55 7.82 -9.24
N ILE A 186 23.15 6.60 -8.87
CA ILE A 186 22.68 5.57 -9.80
C ILE A 186 21.16 5.70 -10.00
N LEU A 187 20.40 5.79 -8.92
CA LEU A 187 18.93 5.75 -8.94
C LEU A 187 18.30 6.96 -9.64
N ILE A 188 18.81 8.16 -9.40
CA ILE A 188 18.24 9.38 -10.00
C ILE A 188 18.40 9.34 -11.53
N PRO A 189 19.60 9.14 -12.10
CA PRO A 189 19.75 9.04 -13.55
C PRO A 189 19.00 7.86 -14.17
N ALA A 190 19.00 6.68 -13.52
CA ALA A 190 18.24 5.53 -13.99
C ALA A 190 16.73 5.83 -14.05
N SER A 191 16.19 6.50 -13.04
CA SER A 191 14.78 6.88 -13.01
C SER A 191 14.46 8.02 -13.99
N LEU A 192 15.37 8.99 -14.16
CA LEU A 192 15.24 10.08 -15.13
C LEU A 192 15.27 9.56 -16.58
N TYR A 193 16.05 8.52 -16.87
CA TYR A 193 16.03 7.87 -18.17
C TYR A 193 14.64 7.29 -18.50
N GLY A 194 13.91 6.86 -17.48
CA GLY A 194 12.51 6.44 -17.58
C GLY A 194 11.55 7.51 -18.12
N LEU A 195 11.89 8.81 -18.04
CA LEU A 195 11.06 9.87 -18.61
C LEU A 195 10.99 9.82 -20.14
N PHE A 196 11.96 9.18 -20.80
CA PHE A 196 11.99 9.06 -22.27
C PHE A 196 11.28 7.80 -22.79
N GLU A 197 10.86 6.91 -21.90
CA GLU A 197 10.22 5.63 -22.26
C GLU A 197 8.90 5.48 -21.48
N PRO A 198 7.72 5.61 -22.13
CA PRO A 198 6.42 5.63 -21.47
C PRO A 198 6.15 4.42 -20.55
N ASN A 199 6.61 3.23 -20.95
CA ASN A 199 6.47 2.02 -20.14
C ASN A 199 7.24 2.09 -18.81
N ILE A 200 8.42 2.72 -18.81
CA ILE A 200 9.25 2.87 -17.61
C ILE A 200 8.78 4.06 -16.77
N LEU A 201 8.26 5.11 -17.40
CA LEU A 201 7.64 6.24 -16.72
C LEU A 201 6.64 5.77 -15.67
N TYR A 202 5.68 4.91 -16.08
CA TYR A 202 4.65 4.38 -15.17
C TYR A 202 5.16 3.35 -14.17
N LEU A 203 6.14 2.53 -14.58
CA LEU A 203 6.77 1.57 -13.66
C LEU A 203 7.57 2.25 -12.55
N SER A 204 8.13 3.44 -12.83
CA SER A 204 8.98 4.16 -11.89
C SER A 204 8.23 4.49 -10.59
N GLY A 205 6.93 4.81 -10.66
CA GLY A 205 6.12 5.04 -9.46
C GLY A 205 6.09 3.84 -8.53
N VAL A 206 5.82 2.65 -9.09
CA VAL A 206 5.85 1.40 -8.31
C VAL A 206 7.25 1.05 -7.83
N ALA A 207 8.29 1.29 -8.62
CA ALA A 207 9.66 1.00 -8.20
C ALA A 207 10.05 1.80 -6.95
N TRP A 208 9.71 3.08 -6.91
CA TRP A 208 9.97 3.93 -5.74
C TRP A 208 9.05 3.63 -4.56
N ASP A 209 7.77 3.31 -4.81
CA ASP A 209 6.87 2.84 -3.75
C ASP A 209 7.33 1.51 -3.15
N CYS A 210 7.91 0.59 -3.94
CA CYS A 210 8.49 -0.66 -3.42
C CYS A 210 9.61 -0.38 -2.40
N GLY A 211 10.45 0.65 -2.64
CA GLY A 211 11.48 1.06 -1.69
C GLY A 211 10.89 1.58 -0.37
N ALA A 212 9.73 2.22 -0.40
CA ALA A 212 9.03 2.64 0.81
C ALA A 212 8.33 1.47 1.52
N VAL A 213 7.79 0.51 0.78
CA VAL A 213 6.98 -0.58 1.33
C VAL A 213 7.81 -1.68 2.01
N THR A 214 9.10 -1.83 1.68
CA THR A 214 9.96 -2.90 2.20
C THR A 214 10.35 -2.76 3.68
N THR A 215 10.11 -1.59 4.27
CA THR A 215 10.53 -1.21 5.62
C THR A 215 9.37 -1.25 6.61
N GLY A 216 8.51 -2.26 6.49
CA GLY A 216 7.34 -2.44 7.33
C GLY A 216 7.61 -3.11 8.69
N PRO A 217 6.55 -3.59 9.36
CA PRO A 217 6.55 -4.04 10.75
C PRO A 217 7.33 -5.34 10.98
N VAL A 218 7.65 -6.11 9.94
CA VAL A 218 8.54 -7.29 10.07
C VAL A 218 10.00 -6.87 9.89
N THR A 219 10.27 -6.14 8.82
CA THR A 219 11.64 -5.85 8.40
C THR A 219 12.38 -5.01 9.42
N VAL A 220 11.78 -3.90 9.84
CA VAL A 220 12.46 -2.93 10.70
C VAL A 220 12.85 -3.54 12.05
N PRO A 221 11.94 -4.15 12.83
CA PRO A 221 12.30 -4.69 14.13
C PRO A 221 13.32 -5.83 14.04
N LEU A 222 13.21 -6.70 13.04
CA LEU A 222 14.10 -7.85 12.87
C LEU A 222 15.51 -7.45 12.41
N VAL A 223 15.61 -6.57 11.41
CA VAL A 223 16.90 -6.09 10.89
C VAL A 223 17.61 -5.23 11.94
N LEU A 224 16.88 -4.40 12.69
CA LEU A 224 17.45 -3.65 13.81
C LEU A 224 17.91 -4.58 14.93
N ALA A 225 17.10 -5.57 15.33
CA ALA A 225 17.49 -6.54 16.36
C ALA A 225 18.76 -7.31 15.98
N LEU A 226 18.86 -7.74 14.72
CA LEU A 226 20.07 -8.36 14.17
C LEU A 226 21.27 -7.40 14.22
N GLY A 227 21.08 -6.17 13.72
CA GLY A 227 22.13 -5.15 13.67
C GLY A 227 22.68 -4.81 15.05
N ILE A 228 21.79 -4.55 16.02
CA ILE A 228 22.14 -4.30 17.42
C ILE A 228 22.90 -5.49 18.01
N GLY A 229 22.46 -6.72 17.73
CA GLY A 229 23.14 -7.94 18.18
C GLY A 229 24.59 -8.04 17.67
N ILE A 230 24.81 -7.72 16.39
CA ILE A 230 26.15 -7.75 15.77
C ILE A 230 27.05 -6.65 16.33
N CYS A 231 26.53 -5.42 16.46
CA CYS A 231 27.28 -4.28 16.98
C CYS A 231 27.76 -4.51 18.42
N ARG A 232 26.97 -5.19 19.26
CA ARG A 232 27.37 -5.56 20.63
C ARG A 232 28.58 -6.49 20.68
N VAL A 233 28.82 -7.28 19.64
CA VAL A 233 29.89 -8.30 19.60
C VAL A 233 31.15 -7.80 18.91
N VAL A 234 31.01 -7.05 17.83
CA VAL A 234 32.15 -6.63 17.00
C VAL A 234 32.91 -5.44 17.62
N GLY A 235 32.36 -4.77 18.64
CA GLY A 235 33.17 -4.04 19.63
C GLY A 235 33.93 -2.81 19.12
N ARG A 236 33.26 -1.92 18.38
CA ARG A 236 33.73 -0.53 18.16
C ARG A 236 32.65 0.47 18.57
N ALA A 237 32.45 0.57 19.88
CA ALA A 237 31.36 1.26 20.55
C ALA A 237 31.59 2.77 20.75
N ASP A 238 32.16 3.49 19.79
CA ASP A 238 32.38 4.94 19.93
C ASP A 238 31.24 5.81 19.34
N SER A 239 30.24 5.22 18.67
CA SER A 239 29.06 5.96 18.21
C SER A 239 27.75 5.26 18.59
N GLY A 240 26.92 5.97 19.35
CA GLY A 240 25.58 5.50 19.80
C GLY A 240 24.60 5.20 18.66
N ALA A 241 24.95 5.48 17.40
CA ALA A 241 24.13 5.22 16.21
C ALA A 241 24.53 3.98 15.40
N SER A 242 25.45 3.13 15.89
CA SER A 242 26.02 2.02 15.10
C SER A 242 25.02 0.94 14.63
N GLY A 243 23.78 0.91 15.14
CA GLY A 243 22.71 -0.01 14.71
C GLY A 243 21.72 0.54 13.66
N PHE A 244 21.82 1.81 13.27
CA PHE A 244 20.91 2.46 12.31
C PHE A 244 21.55 2.60 10.92
N GLY A 245 20.76 2.70 9.86
CA GLY A 245 21.16 2.94 8.47
C GLY A 245 20.87 1.77 7.52
N VAL A 246 20.57 0.57 8.04
CA VAL A 246 20.24 -0.59 7.20
C VAL A 246 18.84 -0.49 6.64
N VAL A 247 17.92 0.13 7.40
CA VAL A 247 16.56 0.41 6.94
C VAL A 247 16.62 1.32 5.70
N SER A 248 17.46 2.35 5.73
CA SER A 248 17.72 3.22 4.58
C SER A 248 18.18 2.46 3.33
N LEU A 249 19.13 1.53 3.49
CA LEU A 249 19.60 0.70 2.37
C LEU A 249 18.49 -0.23 1.86
N ALA A 250 17.68 -0.77 2.77
CA ALA A 250 16.54 -1.62 2.45
C ALA A 250 15.43 -0.89 1.68
N SER A 251 15.45 0.45 1.68
CA SER A 251 14.61 1.26 0.80
C SER A 251 15.24 1.57 -0.56
N LEU A 252 16.57 1.72 -0.65
CA LEU A 252 17.24 2.12 -1.91
C LEU A 252 17.43 0.97 -2.89
N PHE A 253 17.87 -0.20 -2.41
CA PHE A 253 18.19 -1.32 -3.29
C PHE A 253 16.97 -1.92 -4.03
N PRO A 254 15.79 -2.05 -3.40
CA PRO A 254 14.60 -2.54 -4.11
C PRO A 254 14.20 -1.68 -5.31
N ILE A 255 14.39 -0.36 -5.21
CA ILE A 255 14.10 0.56 -6.33
C ILE A 255 14.96 0.17 -7.52
N LEU A 256 16.27 -0.04 -7.29
CA LEU A 256 17.22 -0.42 -8.33
C LEU A 256 16.85 -1.77 -8.96
N THR A 257 16.55 -2.78 -8.16
CA THR A 257 16.25 -4.13 -8.68
C THR A 257 14.92 -4.17 -9.44
N VAL A 258 13.91 -3.39 -9.01
CA VAL A 258 12.64 -3.27 -9.73
C VAL A 258 12.82 -2.52 -11.05
N LEU A 259 13.61 -1.45 -11.09
CA LEU A 259 13.96 -0.76 -12.34
C LEU A 259 14.70 -1.69 -13.30
N ILE A 260 15.68 -2.48 -12.82
CA ILE A 260 16.38 -3.48 -13.63
C ILE A 260 15.39 -4.51 -14.20
N LEU A 261 14.45 -5.00 -13.39
CA LEU A 261 13.39 -5.91 -13.86
C LEU A 261 12.54 -5.27 -14.96
N GLY A 262 12.21 -3.98 -14.81
CA GLY A 262 11.50 -3.19 -15.80
C GLY A 262 12.24 -3.10 -17.14
N TYR A 263 13.47 -2.60 -17.10
CA TYR A 263 14.30 -2.46 -18.29
C TYR A 263 14.57 -3.81 -18.99
N ALA A 264 14.72 -4.89 -18.22
CA ALA A 264 14.90 -6.23 -18.79
C ALA A 264 13.69 -6.74 -19.57
N ASN A 265 12.47 -6.31 -19.23
CA ASN A 265 11.22 -6.75 -19.87
C ASN A 265 10.64 -5.75 -20.86
N LEU A 266 11.32 -4.61 -21.07
CA LEU A 266 10.84 -3.55 -21.96
C LEU A 266 10.65 -4.02 -23.41
N GLY A 267 11.51 -4.92 -23.89
CA GLY A 267 11.42 -5.47 -25.25
C GLY A 267 10.26 -6.45 -25.47
N SER A 268 9.67 -6.97 -24.38
CA SER A 268 8.65 -8.01 -24.42
C SER A 268 7.21 -7.47 -24.41
N VAL A 269 7.03 -6.17 -24.20
CA VAL A 269 5.72 -5.53 -24.06
C VAL A 269 5.42 -4.59 -25.23
N PRO A 270 4.13 -4.37 -25.55
CA PRO A 270 3.76 -3.33 -26.51
C PRO A 270 4.09 -1.93 -25.95
N LYS A 271 4.13 -0.95 -26.85
CA LYS A 271 4.17 0.47 -26.43
C LYS A 271 2.79 0.87 -25.91
N VAL A 272 2.76 1.90 -25.07
CA VAL A 272 1.51 2.54 -24.63
C VAL A 272 0.75 3.04 -25.87
N MET A 273 -0.53 2.71 -25.96
CA MET A 273 -1.42 3.05 -27.08
C MET A 273 -2.88 3.08 -26.61
N GLU A 274 -3.76 3.60 -27.47
CA GLU A 274 -5.21 3.62 -27.21
C GLU A 274 -5.82 2.22 -27.10
N GLU A 275 -6.89 2.09 -26.31
CA GLU A 275 -7.58 0.82 -26.06
C GLU A 275 -8.01 0.11 -27.35
N SER A 276 -8.50 0.85 -28.34
CA SER A 276 -9.00 0.30 -29.61
C SER A 276 -7.91 -0.34 -30.47
N ASP A 277 -6.68 0.16 -30.38
CA ASP A 277 -5.56 -0.28 -31.22
C ASP A 277 -4.81 -1.45 -30.59
N PHE A 278 -5.03 -1.68 -29.29
CA PHE A 278 -4.28 -2.62 -28.48
C PHE A 278 -4.50 -4.09 -28.86
N PHE A 279 -5.75 -4.48 -29.10
CA PHE A 279 -6.12 -5.88 -29.42
C PHE A 279 -6.20 -6.18 -30.92
N THR A 280 -5.76 -5.24 -31.76
CA THR A 280 -5.68 -5.41 -33.22
C THR A 280 -4.70 -6.53 -33.60
N ALA A 281 -4.88 -7.13 -34.78
CA ALA A 281 -4.06 -8.26 -35.24
C ALA A 281 -2.55 -7.97 -35.23
N ALA A 282 -2.14 -6.71 -35.44
CA ALA A 282 -0.72 -6.30 -35.43
C ALA A 282 -0.09 -6.33 -34.02
N ASN A 283 -0.88 -6.04 -32.98
CA ASN A 283 -0.39 -5.93 -31.60
C ASN A 283 -0.77 -7.15 -30.74
N ARG A 284 -1.73 -7.97 -31.19
CA ARG A 284 -2.30 -9.10 -30.45
C ARG A 284 -1.25 -10.08 -29.92
N GLU A 285 -0.17 -10.34 -30.67
CA GLU A 285 0.90 -11.23 -30.21
C GLU A 285 1.64 -10.66 -28.99
N LYS A 286 1.96 -9.37 -29.02
CA LYS A 286 2.58 -8.67 -27.88
C LYS A 286 1.61 -8.46 -26.73
N ALA A 287 0.33 -8.20 -27.02
CA ALA A 287 -0.72 -8.10 -26.01
C ALA A 287 -0.91 -9.44 -25.29
N ALA A 288 -0.90 -10.56 -26.02
CA ALA A 288 -1.00 -11.90 -25.45
C ALA A 288 0.16 -12.24 -24.49
N ALA A 289 1.34 -11.64 -24.70
CA ALA A 289 2.48 -11.82 -23.79
C ALA A 289 2.21 -11.30 -22.36
N LEU A 290 1.24 -10.38 -22.20
CA LEU A 290 0.84 -9.83 -20.90
C LEU A 290 -0.01 -10.80 -20.07
N PHE A 291 -0.68 -11.74 -20.73
CA PHE A 291 -1.61 -12.68 -20.12
C PHE A 291 -0.99 -14.07 -19.96
N THR A 292 -1.60 -14.92 -19.14
CA THR A 292 -1.10 -16.28 -18.90
C THR A 292 -1.40 -17.19 -20.09
N SER A 293 -2.55 -16.99 -20.74
CA SER A 293 -3.00 -17.71 -21.93
C SER A 293 -3.83 -16.80 -22.83
N VAL A 294 -4.10 -17.27 -24.05
CA VAL A 294 -5.00 -16.55 -24.98
C VAL A 294 -6.43 -16.52 -24.43
N ASP A 295 -6.88 -17.58 -23.76
CA ASP A 295 -8.21 -17.60 -23.13
C ASP A 295 -8.31 -16.64 -21.93
N ASP A 296 -7.22 -16.47 -21.18
CA ASP A 296 -7.11 -15.47 -20.10
C ASP A 296 -7.21 -14.04 -20.65
N MET A 297 -6.53 -13.75 -21.77
CA MET A 297 -6.66 -12.48 -22.49
C MET A 297 -8.09 -12.24 -22.99
N ASN A 298 -8.68 -13.22 -23.68
CA ASN A 298 -10.03 -13.10 -24.23
C ASN A 298 -11.07 -12.92 -23.11
N GLY A 299 -10.91 -13.64 -21.99
CA GLY A 299 -11.70 -13.47 -20.78
C GLY A 299 -11.56 -12.08 -20.17
N TYR A 300 -10.34 -11.57 -20.06
CA TYR A 300 -10.08 -10.21 -19.58
C TYR A 300 -10.79 -9.16 -20.43
N VAL A 301 -10.69 -9.27 -21.76
CA VAL A 301 -11.35 -8.36 -22.71
C VAL A 301 -12.87 -8.42 -22.52
N LEU A 302 -13.44 -9.62 -22.40
CA LEU A 302 -14.88 -9.81 -22.20
C LEU A 302 -15.39 -9.17 -20.89
N LEU A 303 -14.60 -9.23 -19.82
CA LEU A 303 -15.00 -8.73 -18.49
C LEU A 303 -14.82 -7.21 -18.33
N ASN A 304 -13.76 -6.66 -18.92
CA ASN A 304 -13.25 -5.34 -18.58
C ASN A 304 -13.37 -4.29 -19.69
N THR A 305 -13.69 -4.69 -20.93
CA THR A 305 -13.74 -3.76 -22.08
C THR A 305 -15.14 -3.65 -22.69
N GLY A 306 -15.37 -2.57 -23.44
CA GLY A 306 -16.62 -2.34 -24.17
C GLY A 306 -16.76 -3.16 -25.44
N GLU A 307 -17.96 -3.15 -26.05
CA GLU A 307 -18.27 -3.93 -27.26
C GLU A 307 -17.32 -3.61 -28.43
N ALA A 308 -16.92 -2.35 -28.61
CA ALA A 308 -15.99 -1.95 -29.66
C ALA A 308 -14.61 -2.64 -29.55
N THR A 309 -14.05 -2.70 -28.34
CA THR A 309 -12.77 -3.34 -28.06
C THR A 309 -12.87 -4.86 -28.16
N GLN A 310 -14.00 -5.43 -27.72
CA GLN A 310 -14.29 -6.85 -27.90
C GLN A 310 -14.34 -7.20 -29.39
N LEU A 311 -14.97 -6.39 -30.23
CA LEU A 311 -14.97 -6.59 -31.68
C LEU A 311 -13.56 -6.49 -32.27
N ALA A 312 -12.74 -5.53 -31.84
CA ALA A 312 -11.36 -5.38 -32.32
C ALA A 312 -10.50 -6.64 -32.04
N LEU A 313 -10.72 -7.31 -30.90
CA LEU A 313 -10.08 -8.59 -30.57
C LEU A 313 -10.45 -9.71 -31.55
N PHE A 314 -11.67 -9.71 -32.09
CA PHE A 314 -12.16 -10.71 -33.04
C PHE A 314 -12.09 -10.22 -34.51
N ASP A 315 -11.13 -9.36 -34.84
CA ASP A 315 -10.90 -8.83 -36.20
C ASP A 315 -12.10 -8.01 -36.74
N ASN A 316 -12.85 -7.36 -35.85
CA ASN A 316 -14.13 -6.71 -36.12
C ASN A 316 -15.22 -7.66 -36.67
N ASP A 317 -15.04 -8.96 -36.46
CA ASP A 317 -16.02 -9.98 -36.82
C ASP A 317 -16.95 -10.28 -35.63
N LYS A 318 -18.16 -9.76 -35.75
CA LYS A 318 -19.21 -9.91 -34.73
C LYS A 318 -19.62 -11.36 -34.52
N GLN A 319 -19.58 -12.19 -35.58
CA GLN A 319 -19.98 -13.59 -35.48
C GLN A 319 -18.97 -14.38 -34.64
N LYS A 320 -17.66 -14.19 -34.87
CA LYS A 320 -16.61 -14.84 -34.07
C LYS A 320 -16.71 -14.51 -32.58
N MET A 321 -17.03 -13.26 -32.24
CA MET A 321 -17.24 -12.83 -30.87
C MET A 321 -18.42 -13.58 -30.21
N LEU A 322 -19.54 -13.67 -30.91
CA LEU A 322 -20.74 -14.37 -30.44
C LEU A 322 -20.49 -15.89 -30.32
N ASP A 323 -19.77 -16.49 -31.27
CA ASP A 323 -19.37 -17.90 -31.22
C ASP A 323 -18.45 -18.18 -30.03
N TYR A 324 -17.53 -17.28 -29.70
CA TYR A 324 -16.71 -17.39 -28.50
C TYR A 324 -17.56 -17.29 -27.23
N CYS A 325 -18.53 -16.36 -27.16
CA CYS A 325 -19.46 -16.27 -26.03
C CYS A 325 -20.28 -17.56 -25.86
N ALA A 326 -20.73 -18.17 -26.95
CA ALA A 326 -21.42 -19.46 -26.94
C ALA A 326 -20.50 -20.61 -26.48
N LYS A 327 -19.22 -20.61 -26.90
CA LYS A 327 -18.22 -21.57 -26.43
C LYS A 327 -18.00 -21.46 -24.92
N VAL A 328 -17.86 -20.25 -24.39
CA VAL A 328 -17.74 -20.02 -22.95
C VAL A 328 -18.99 -20.49 -22.21
N LYS A 329 -20.19 -20.31 -22.77
CA LYS A 329 -21.42 -20.87 -22.19
C LYS A 329 -21.41 -22.41 -22.14
N ALA A 330 -20.85 -23.06 -23.15
CA ALA A 330 -20.86 -24.51 -23.28
C ALA A 330 -19.77 -25.22 -22.44
N ASP A 331 -18.67 -24.54 -22.12
CA ASP A 331 -17.52 -25.12 -21.42
C ASP A 331 -17.42 -24.63 -19.95
N PRO A 332 -17.73 -25.49 -18.96
CA PRO A 332 -17.64 -25.15 -17.54
C PRO A 332 -16.23 -24.76 -17.07
N ALA A 333 -15.17 -25.29 -17.70
CA ALA A 333 -13.80 -24.97 -17.34
C ALA A 333 -13.44 -23.55 -17.80
N LEU A 334 -13.85 -23.15 -19.00
CA LEU A 334 -13.71 -21.77 -19.49
C LEU A 334 -14.56 -20.79 -18.67
N GLN A 335 -15.77 -21.17 -18.25
CA GLN A 335 -16.56 -20.33 -17.33
C GLN A 335 -15.83 -20.10 -16.02
N THR A 336 -15.26 -21.16 -15.44
CA THR A 336 -14.55 -21.07 -14.17
C THR A 336 -13.26 -20.25 -14.30
N LEU A 337 -12.57 -20.35 -15.44
CA LEU A 337 -11.36 -19.58 -15.73
C LEU A 337 -11.67 -18.07 -15.86
N ILE A 338 -12.73 -17.72 -16.61
CA ILE A 338 -13.06 -16.32 -16.92
C ILE A 338 -13.85 -15.68 -15.77
N PHE A 339 -14.96 -16.29 -15.36
CA PHE A 339 -15.90 -15.70 -14.41
C PHE A 339 -15.65 -16.13 -12.95
N GLY A 340 -14.70 -17.04 -12.71
CA GLY A 340 -14.40 -17.58 -11.38
C GLY A 340 -15.34 -18.71 -10.94
N ILE A 341 -15.22 -19.10 -9.67
CA ILE A 341 -15.89 -20.29 -9.09
C ILE A 341 -17.34 -19.97 -8.66
N LEU A 342 -17.74 -18.70 -8.71
CA LEU A 342 -19.05 -18.26 -8.22
C LEU A 342 -20.18 -18.83 -9.10
N PRO A 343 -21.21 -19.45 -8.49
CA PRO A 343 -22.35 -19.95 -9.24
C PRO A 343 -23.07 -18.79 -9.95
N HIS A 344 -23.45 -19.01 -11.21
CA HIS A 344 -24.11 -18.02 -12.08
C HIS A 344 -23.29 -16.74 -12.36
N ALA A 345 -21.96 -16.76 -12.22
CA ALA A 345 -21.11 -15.60 -12.47
C ALA A 345 -21.19 -15.08 -13.92
N MET A 346 -21.26 -15.98 -14.91
CA MET A 346 -21.47 -15.62 -16.32
C MET A 346 -22.84 -14.98 -16.55
N GLU A 347 -23.89 -15.50 -15.91
CA GLU A 347 -25.24 -14.90 -15.98
C GLU A 347 -25.24 -13.50 -15.38
N LYS A 348 -24.63 -13.32 -14.22
CA LYS A 348 -24.48 -12.02 -13.55
C LYS A 348 -23.75 -11.01 -14.44
N TRP A 349 -22.63 -11.41 -15.05
CA TRP A 349 -21.91 -10.56 -15.99
C TRP A 349 -22.77 -10.21 -17.20
N ALA A 350 -23.41 -11.20 -17.82
CA ALA A 350 -24.25 -10.97 -19.00
C ALA A 350 -25.39 -9.98 -18.70
N ALA A 351 -26.04 -10.14 -17.54
CA ALA A 351 -27.12 -9.26 -17.10
C ALA A 351 -26.66 -7.81 -16.77
N THR A 352 -25.39 -7.62 -16.38
CA THR A 352 -24.90 -6.30 -15.91
C THR A 352 -24.04 -5.56 -16.92
N ARG A 353 -23.29 -6.28 -17.77
CA ARG A 353 -22.30 -5.73 -18.70
C ARG A 353 -22.39 -6.28 -20.13
N GLY A 354 -23.04 -7.43 -20.33
CA GLY A 354 -23.15 -8.03 -21.66
C GLY A 354 -23.95 -7.17 -22.65
N SER A 355 -23.61 -7.25 -23.94
CA SER A 355 -24.39 -6.64 -25.02
C SER A 355 -25.76 -7.32 -25.16
N ALA A 356 -26.70 -6.67 -25.87
CA ALA A 356 -28.05 -7.23 -26.07
C ALA A 356 -28.02 -8.65 -26.66
N GLU A 357 -27.09 -8.91 -27.58
CA GLU A 357 -26.94 -10.20 -28.26
C GLU A 357 -26.21 -11.23 -27.40
N GLN A 358 -25.19 -10.80 -26.63
CA GLN A 358 -24.52 -11.67 -25.65
C GLN A 358 -25.50 -12.13 -24.56
N ARG A 359 -26.40 -11.24 -24.11
CA ARG A 359 -27.49 -11.57 -23.17
C ARG A 359 -28.41 -12.64 -23.75
N LEU A 360 -28.79 -12.52 -25.03
CA LEU A 360 -29.62 -13.52 -25.71
C LEU A 360 -28.90 -14.87 -25.80
N ILE A 361 -27.59 -14.91 -26.03
CA ILE A 361 -26.82 -16.18 -26.04
C ILE A 361 -26.82 -16.81 -24.64
N VAL A 362 -26.58 -16.02 -23.59
CA VAL A 362 -26.50 -16.53 -22.21
C VAL A 362 -27.87 -17.01 -21.71
N PHE A 363 -28.92 -16.21 -21.86
CA PHE A 363 -30.24 -16.47 -21.28
C PHE A 363 -31.25 -17.14 -22.23
N GLY A 364 -30.98 -17.13 -23.54
CA GLY A 364 -31.75 -17.83 -24.58
C GLY A 364 -33.05 -17.16 -25.04
N SER A 365 -33.62 -16.23 -24.26
CA SER A 365 -34.88 -15.55 -24.59
C SER A 365 -34.97 -14.18 -23.93
N GLU A 366 -35.62 -13.21 -24.58
CA GLU A 366 -35.81 -11.84 -24.05
C GLU A 366 -36.51 -11.81 -22.68
N GLU A 367 -37.45 -12.73 -22.43
CA GLU A 367 -38.18 -12.81 -21.16
C GLU A 367 -37.26 -13.20 -20.00
N LYS A 368 -36.43 -14.24 -20.19
CA LYS A 368 -35.38 -14.63 -19.22
C LYS A 368 -34.30 -13.58 -19.02
N VAL A 369 -33.97 -12.82 -20.07
CA VAL A 369 -33.06 -11.67 -19.94
C VAL A 369 -33.68 -10.62 -19.00
N ARG A 370 -34.97 -10.30 -19.17
CA ARG A 370 -35.67 -9.35 -18.29
C ARG A 370 -35.73 -9.84 -16.84
N GLU A 371 -36.05 -11.11 -16.62
CA GLU A 371 -36.05 -11.72 -15.28
C GLU A 371 -34.66 -11.72 -14.64
N ALA A 372 -33.63 -12.09 -15.39
CA ALA A 372 -32.26 -12.12 -14.90
C ALA A 372 -31.76 -10.71 -14.58
N ILE A 373 -32.01 -9.72 -15.44
CA ILE A 373 -31.67 -8.34 -15.16
C ILE A 373 -32.43 -7.86 -13.93
N ALA A 374 -33.72 -8.14 -13.76
CA ALA A 374 -34.46 -7.77 -12.55
C ALA A 374 -33.87 -8.42 -11.28
N ARG A 375 -33.49 -9.70 -11.37
CA ARG A 375 -32.86 -10.47 -10.27
C ARG A 375 -31.49 -9.91 -9.88
N TYR A 376 -30.70 -9.48 -10.85
CA TYR A 376 -29.35 -8.95 -10.63
C TYR A 376 -29.28 -7.41 -10.57
N ALA A 377 -30.38 -6.70 -10.83
CA ALA A 377 -30.48 -5.23 -10.77
C ALA A 377 -30.64 -4.72 -9.33
N THR A 378 -31.32 -5.47 -8.46
CA THR A 378 -31.18 -5.26 -7.02
C THR A 378 -29.78 -5.74 -6.66
N VAL A 379 -28.91 -4.83 -6.25
CA VAL A 379 -27.56 -5.11 -5.75
C VAL A 379 -27.69 -5.95 -4.47
N ALA A 380 -28.01 -7.23 -4.62
CA ALA A 380 -27.91 -8.20 -3.55
C ALA A 380 -26.41 -8.41 -3.35
N GLN A 381 -25.88 -7.73 -2.33
CA GLN A 381 -24.57 -8.03 -1.78
C GLN A 381 -24.51 -9.53 -1.54
N GLU A 382 -23.56 -10.19 -2.20
CA GLU A 382 -23.33 -11.61 -1.98
C GLU A 382 -23.06 -11.85 -0.49
N PRO A 383 -23.59 -12.95 0.08
CA PRO A 383 -23.24 -13.31 1.44
C PRO A 383 -21.72 -13.45 1.50
N LEU A 384 -21.12 -12.68 2.41
CA LEU A 384 -19.69 -12.72 2.67
C LEU A 384 -19.31 -14.17 2.99
N PHE A 385 -18.63 -14.86 2.07
CA PHE A 385 -18.11 -16.21 2.33
C PHE A 385 -16.93 -16.11 3.30
N ILE A 386 -17.24 -15.88 4.58
CA ILE A 386 -16.28 -15.69 5.67
C ILE A 386 -15.25 -16.83 5.69
N GLY A 387 -15.68 -18.06 5.37
CA GLY A 387 -14.80 -19.23 5.29
C GLY A 387 -13.71 -19.13 4.23
N GLU A 388 -14.00 -18.60 3.05
CA GLU A 388 -13.00 -18.42 1.99
C GLU A 388 -12.03 -17.29 2.30
N ILE A 389 -12.56 -16.15 2.77
CA ILE A 389 -11.75 -15.01 3.20
C ILE A 389 -10.80 -15.44 4.32
N LEU A 390 -11.29 -16.20 5.30
CA LEU A 390 -10.48 -16.73 6.39
C LEU A 390 -9.41 -17.68 5.87
N LYS A 391 -9.76 -18.64 5.01
CA LYS A 391 -8.81 -19.63 4.46
C LYS A 391 -7.71 -18.95 3.65
N ARG A 392 -8.07 -18.01 2.77
CA ARG A 392 -7.12 -17.26 1.93
C ARG A 392 -6.15 -16.44 2.78
N ASN A 393 -6.67 -15.68 3.74
CA ASN A 393 -5.85 -14.82 4.60
C ASN A 393 -4.99 -15.61 5.60
N THR A 394 -5.49 -16.75 6.09
CA THR A 394 -4.69 -17.65 6.95
C THR A 394 -3.55 -18.29 6.16
N LEU A 395 -3.82 -18.75 4.94
CA LEU A 395 -2.77 -19.32 4.08
C LEU A 395 -1.70 -18.28 3.74
N ALA A 396 -2.10 -17.06 3.42
CA ALA A 396 -1.18 -15.94 3.20
C ALA A 396 -0.32 -15.67 4.44
N ALA A 397 -0.91 -15.67 5.64
CA ALA A 397 -0.16 -15.48 6.89
C ALA A 397 0.86 -16.60 7.15
N ILE A 398 0.48 -17.85 6.89
CA ILE A 398 1.37 -19.02 7.00
C ILE A 398 2.53 -18.90 6.00
N GLN A 399 2.23 -18.60 4.74
CA GLN A 399 3.23 -18.46 3.67
C GLN A 399 4.21 -17.31 3.94
N ALA A 400 3.76 -16.25 4.62
CA ALA A 400 4.59 -15.13 5.02
C ALA A 400 5.52 -15.47 6.21
N ILE A 401 4.96 -15.95 7.33
CA ILE A 401 5.70 -16.06 8.60
C ILE A 401 6.49 -17.37 8.71
N MET A 402 5.90 -18.51 8.32
CA MET A 402 6.49 -19.81 8.61
C MET A 402 7.85 -20.05 7.92
N PRO A 403 8.05 -19.71 6.62
CA PRO A 403 9.35 -19.90 5.98
C PRO A 403 10.48 -19.12 6.68
N LEU A 404 10.20 -17.88 7.08
CA LEU A 404 11.15 -17.04 7.81
C LEU A 404 11.50 -17.65 9.17
N VAL A 405 10.48 -18.06 9.95
CA VAL A 405 10.69 -18.70 11.25
C VAL A 405 11.48 -19.99 11.12
N ILE A 406 11.10 -20.86 10.17
CA ILE A 406 11.81 -22.11 9.91
C ILE A 406 13.28 -21.82 9.57
N PHE A 407 13.54 -20.85 8.69
CA PHE A 407 14.89 -20.43 8.34
C PHE A 407 15.69 -19.97 9.57
N LEU A 408 15.13 -19.10 10.40
CA LEU A 408 15.78 -18.60 11.63
C LEU A 408 16.07 -19.74 12.61
N VAL A 409 15.12 -20.65 12.83
CA VAL A 409 15.28 -21.81 13.71
C VAL A 409 16.34 -22.77 13.16
N LEU A 410 16.36 -23.04 11.85
CA LEU A 410 17.38 -23.88 11.21
C LEU A 410 18.78 -23.27 11.35
N VAL A 411 18.92 -21.95 11.17
CA VAL A 411 20.19 -21.26 11.39
C VAL A 411 20.62 -21.37 12.86
N LEU A 412 19.72 -21.13 13.80
CA LEU A 412 20.05 -21.23 15.22
C LEU A 412 20.46 -22.66 15.63
N THR A 413 19.73 -23.66 15.16
CA THR A 413 19.90 -25.06 15.60
C THR A 413 20.97 -25.81 14.81
N LEU A 414 21.05 -25.65 13.49
CA LEU A 414 22.00 -26.38 12.64
C LEU A 414 23.32 -25.62 12.45
N LEU A 415 23.25 -24.32 12.12
CA LEU A 415 24.44 -23.52 11.83
C LEU A 415 25.15 -23.10 13.13
N LEU A 416 24.41 -22.53 14.08
CA LEU A 416 24.97 -22.00 15.33
C LEU A 416 25.05 -23.05 16.45
N ARG A 417 24.32 -24.16 16.31
CA ARG A 417 24.19 -25.23 17.32
C ARG A 417 23.84 -24.68 18.69
N GLU A 418 22.93 -23.70 18.73
CA GLU A 418 22.41 -23.07 19.94
C GLU A 418 21.00 -23.59 20.26
N LYS A 419 20.65 -23.58 21.54
CA LYS A 419 19.29 -23.90 21.98
C LYS A 419 18.38 -22.69 21.77
N LEU A 420 17.10 -22.94 21.48
CA LEU A 420 16.10 -21.89 21.42
C LEU A 420 15.98 -21.19 22.78
N PRO A 421 16.24 -19.87 22.86
CA PRO A 421 16.02 -19.13 24.09
C PRO A 421 14.52 -19.09 24.37
N LYS A 422 14.09 -19.60 25.53
CA LYS A 422 12.68 -19.59 25.93
C LYS A 422 11.72 -20.10 24.83
N ALA A 423 11.92 -21.37 24.45
CA ALA A 423 11.21 -21.98 23.32
C ALA A 423 9.68 -21.92 23.43
N ASP A 424 9.15 -21.93 24.65
CA ASP A 424 7.74 -21.76 24.97
C ASP A 424 7.21 -20.36 24.64
N GLU A 425 7.95 -19.30 25.02
CA GLU A 425 7.62 -17.92 24.64
C GLU A 425 7.69 -17.71 23.12
N ILE A 426 8.71 -18.27 22.47
CA ILE A 426 8.88 -18.14 21.01
C ILE A 426 7.74 -18.83 20.25
N PHE A 427 7.39 -20.07 20.63
CA PHE A 427 6.32 -20.82 19.97
C PHE A 427 4.97 -20.12 20.15
N LEU A 428 4.70 -19.62 21.36
CA LEU A 428 3.52 -18.81 21.64
C LEU A 428 3.53 -17.53 20.77
N GLY A 429 4.65 -16.83 20.69
CA GLY A 429 4.81 -15.63 19.88
C GLY A 429 4.51 -15.87 18.40
N ILE A 430 5.05 -16.96 17.82
CA ILE A 430 4.79 -17.33 16.41
C ILE A 430 3.30 -17.63 16.18
N LEU A 431 2.65 -18.39 17.09
CA LEU A 431 1.22 -18.70 16.98
C LEU A 431 0.37 -17.42 17.05
N VAL A 432 0.67 -16.54 18.00
CA VAL A 432 -0.02 -15.26 18.17
C VAL A 432 0.22 -14.34 16.97
N ALA A 433 1.42 -14.35 16.38
CA ALA A 433 1.74 -13.60 15.17
C ALA A 433 0.93 -14.08 13.96
N LEU A 434 0.77 -15.40 13.77
CA LEU A 434 -0.04 -15.98 12.69
C LEU A 434 -1.52 -15.61 12.81
N VAL A 435 -2.08 -15.72 14.02
CA VAL A 435 -3.47 -15.31 14.31
C VAL A 435 -3.64 -13.82 14.06
N GLY A 436 -2.71 -13.01 14.58
CA GLY A 436 -2.71 -11.57 14.41
C GLY A 436 -2.65 -11.14 12.95
N MET A 437 -1.73 -11.71 12.16
CA MET A 437 -1.58 -11.41 10.74
C MET A 437 -2.84 -11.82 9.94
N THR A 438 -3.49 -12.93 10.31
CA THR A 438 -4.74 -13.37 9.68
C THR A 438 -5.85 -12.33 9.91
N PHE A 439 -6.10 -11.93 11.16
CA PHE A 439 -7.11 -10.91 11.48
C PHE A 439 -6.76 -9.55 10.88
N PHE A 440 -5.48 -9.21 10.87
CA PHE A 440 -4.99 -7.96 10.31
C PHE A 440 -5.26 -7.87 8.80
N ASN A 441 -4.92 -8.91 8.03
CA ASN A 441 -5.15 -8.93 6.58
C ASN A 441 -6.65 -8.86 6.24
N ILE A 442 -7.49 -9.59 6.97
CA ILE A 442 -8.96 -9.51 6.83
C ILE A 442 -9.46 -8.09 7.17
N GLY A 443 -8.92 -7.50 8.24
CA GLY A 443 -9.27 -6.15 8.67
C GLY A 443 -8.88 -5.08 7.63
N ILE A 444 -7.73 -5.22 6.98
CA ILE A 444 -7.34 -4.32 5.88
C ILE A 444 -8.35 -4.42 4.74
N GLU A 445 -8.66 -5.64 4.30
CA GLU A 445 -9.55 -5.90 3.17
C GLU A 445 -10.97 -5.37 3.41
N LEU A 446 -11.52 -5.56 4.62
CA LEU A 446 -12.90 -5.15 4.96
C LEU A 446 -12.99 -3.72 5.50
N GLY A 447 -11.91 -3.17 6.06
CA GLY A 447 -11.87 -1.90 6.77
C GLY A 447 -11.06 -0.84 6.02
N LEU A 448 -9.75 -0.82 6.24
CA LEU A 448 -8.87 0.27 5.79
C LEU A 448 -8.85 0.46 4.27
N ALA A 449 -8.77 -0.62 3.49
CA ALA A 449 -8.73 -0.53 2.02
C ALA A 449 -10.07 -0.04 1.45
N LYS A 450 -11.20 -0.55 1.97
CA LYS A 450 -12.54 -0.07 1.59
C LYS A 450 -12.73 1.40 1.93
N LEU A 451 -12.36 1.80 3.15
CA LEU A 451 -12.48 3.17 3.61
C LEU A 451 -11.59 4.11 2.78
N GLY A 452 -10.36 3.71 2.49
CA GLY A 452 -9.44 4.44 1.61
C GLY A 452 -9.96 4.59 0.19
N ASN A 453 -10.49 3.52 -0.40
CA ASN A 453 -11.08 3.56 -1.74
C ASN A 453 -12.32 4.45 -1.80
N GLN A 454 -13.22 4.36 -0.80
CA GLN A 454 -14.38 5.24 -0.71
C GLN A 454 -13.96 6.70 -0.54
N ALA A 455 -13.00 7.00 0.33
CA ALA A 455 -12.46 8.36 0.45
C ALA A 455 -11.85 8.83 -0.88
N GLY A 456 -11.01 8.01 -1.50
CA GLY A 456 -10.34 8.32 -2.77
C GLY A 456 -11.29 8.60 -3.92
N GLN A 457 -12.30 7.75 -4.11
CA GLN A 457 -13.29 7.93 -5.18
C GLN A 457 -14.19 9.16 -4.95
N MET A 458 -14.41 9.55 -3.69
CA MET A 458 -15.31 10.66 -3.37
C MET A 458 -14.61 12.00 -3.26
N LEU A 459 -13.30 12.04 -2.95
CA LEU A 459 -12.53 13.28 -2.81
C LEU A 459 -12.61 14.22 -4.02
N PRO A 460 -12.55 13.72 -5.27
CA PRO A 460 -12.68 14.57 -6.46
C PRO A 460 -14.03 15.30 -6.56
N SER A 461 -15.10 14.82 -5.88
CA SER A 461 -16.38 15.54 -5.79
C SER A 461 -16.26 16.94 -5.18
N SER A 462 -15.16 17.25 -4.50
CA SER A 462 -14.93 18.58 -3.97
C SER A 462 -14.61 19.62 -5.05
N PHE A 463 -14.01 19.22 -6.18
CA PHE A 463 -13.55 20.12 -7.25
C PHE A 463 -14.04 19.75 -8.65
N GLN A 464 -14.61 18.56 -8.86
CA GLN A 464 -15.18 18.10 -10.13
C GLN A 464 -16.47 17.31 -9.88
N ALA A 465 -17.39 17.32 -10.85
CA ALA A 465 -18.58 16.47 -10.77
C ALA A 465 -18.22 15.00 -11.02
N ILE A 466 -18.52 14.12 -10.06
CA ILE A 466 -18.27 12.68 -10.17
C ILE A 466 -19.57 11.86 -10.20
N PRO A 467 -19.66 10.77 -10.99
CA PRO A 467 -20.78 9.84 -10.95
C PRO A 467 -20.71 8.93 -9.72
N LEU A 468 -21.78 8.88 -8.93
CA LEU A 468 -21.94 8.03 -7.75
C LEU A 468 -22.44 6.64 -8.16
N GLN A 469 -21.53 5.75 -8.55
CA GLN A 469 -21.85 4.38 -8.98
C GLN A 469 -22.61 3.58 -7.91
N ASN A 470 -22.32 3.81 -6.63
CA ASN A 470 -22.96 3.12 -5.50
C ASN A 470 -24.44 3.52 -5.29
N GLU A 471 -24.89 4.63 -5.88
CA GLU A 471 -26.27 5.10 -5.82
C GLU A 471 -27.01 4.91 -7.16
N LYS A 472 -26.48 4.07 -8.05
CA LYS A 472 -27.10 3.71 -9.32
C LYS A 472 -28.52 3.19 -9.11
N LYS A 473 -29.48 3.77 -9.83
CA LYS A 473 -30.90 3.37 -9.82
C LYS A 473 -31.30 2.89 -11.20
N VAL A 474 -31.90 1.71 -11.26
CA VAL A 474 -32.47 1.16 -12.49
C VAL A 474 -33.96 1.47 -12.49
N ILE A 475 -34.42 2.18 -13.51
CA ILE A 475 -35.83 2.44 -13.78
C ILE A 475 -36.28 1.43 -14.83
N ALA A 476 -37.09 0.47 -14.41
CA ALA A 476 -37.70 -0.48 -15.33
C ALA A 476 -38.85 0.18 -16.11
N GLN A 477 -39.01 -0.20 -17.38
CA GLN A 477 -40.09 0.31 -18.26
C GLN A 477 -40.07 1.84 -18.40
N PHE A 478 -38.88 2.40 -18.65
CA PHE A 478 -38.73 3.84 -18.85
C PHE A 478 -39.36 4.27 -20.18
N ASP A 479 -40.36 5.15 -20.10
CA ASP A 479 -41.02 5.73 -21.27
C ASP A 479 -40.21 6.92 -21.79
N THR A 480 -39.65 6.77 -22.99
CA THR A 480 -38.81 7.80 -23.65
C THR A 480 -39.61 9.02 -24.10
N SER A 481 -40.94 8.95 -24.15
CA SER A 481 -41.80 10.11 -24.45
C SER A 481 -41.78 11.17 -23.34
N LEU A 482 -41.34 10.81 -22.13
CA LEU A 482 -41.23 11.72 -20.99
C LEU A 482 -39.97 12.61 -21.04
N VAL A 483 -39.06 12.37 -21.98
CA VAL A 483 -37.82 13.12 -22.13
C VAL A 483 -38.10 14.46 -22.81
N GLN A 484 -37.76 15.54 -22.13
CA GLN A 484 -37.87 16.92 -22.61
C GLN A 484 -36.50 17.47 -23.00
N ASN A 485 -36.49 18.47 -23.87
CA ASN A 485 -35.27 19.17 -24.30
C ASN A 485 -35.28 20.59 -23.72
N ALA A 486 -34.21 20.99 -23.05
CA ALA A 486 -33.93 22.37 -22.66
C ALA A 486 -32.69 22.87 -23.39
N VAL A 487 -32.56 24.19 -23.51
CA VAL A 487 -31.35 24.83 -24.00
C VAL A 487 -30.71 25.54 -22.82
N THR A 488 -29.45 25.21 -22.52
CA THR A 488 -28.68 25.87 -21.46
C THR A 488 -28.35 27.31 -21.86
N SER A 489 -27.95 28.13 -20.89
CA SER A 489 -27.50 29.52 -21.13
C SER A 489 -26.28 29.62 -22.07
N THR A 490 -25.59 28.51 -22.32
CA THR A 490 -24.47 28.38 -23.28
C THR A 490 -24.93 28.00 -24.70
N GLY A 491 -26.24 27.82 -24.93
CA GLY A 491 -26.80 27.41 -26.23
C GLY A 491 -26.80 25.91 -26.48
N GLU A 492 -26.43 25.10 -25.49
CA GLU A 492 -26.31 23.65 -25.60
C GLU A 492 -27.68 22.97 -25.34
N LYS A 493 -28.04 21.99 -26.17
CA LYS A 493 -29.30 21.24 -25.99
C LYS A 493 -29.09 20.13 -24.95
N ALA A 494 -29.75 20.24 -23.80
CA ALA A 494 -29.75 19.24 -22.74
C ALA A 494 -31.08 18.48 -22.71
N GLN A 495 -31.03 17.14 -22.65
CA GLN A 495 -32.22 16.31 -22.49
C GLN A 495 -32.42 15.98 -21.00
N PHE A 496 -33.66 16.01 -20.50
CA PHE A 496 -33.97 15.72 -19.10
C PHE A 496 -35.40 15.16 -18.94
N PHE A 497 -35.69 14.54 -17.80
CA PHE A 497 -37.02 14.04 -17.43
C PHE A 497 -37.31 14.37 -15.96
N TYR A 498 -38.58 14.44 -15.56
CA TYR A 498 -38.94 14.64 -14.16
C TYR A 498 -39.14 13.30 -13.47
N ALA A 499 -38.55 13.13 -12.29
CA ALA A 499 -38.87 12.02 -11.40
C ALA A 499 -39.19 12.53 -10.00
N LYS A 500 -40.09 11.83 -9.33
CA LYS A 500 -40.52 12.16 -7.97
C LYS A 500 -39.46 11.72 -6.97
N ARG A 501 -38.97 12.64 -6.14
CA ARG A 501 -38.05 12.38 -5.03
C ARG A 501 -38.71 12.85 -3.73
N GLY A 502 -39.25 11.90 -2.95
CA GLY A 502 -40.08 12.24 -1.79
C GLY A 502 -41.42 12.82 -2.25
N GLU A 503 -41.73 14.07 -1.87
CA GLU A 503 -42.95 14.76 -2.31
C GLU A 503 -42.75 15.70 -3.51
N GLU A 504 -41.50 15.99 -3.91
CA GLU A 504 -41.19 16.94 -4.98
C GLU A 504 -40.81 16.25 -6.30
N TYR A 505 -41.12 16.91 -7.43
CA TYR A 505 -40.65 16.51 -8.75
C TYR A 505 -39.37 17.26 -9.08
N SER A 506 -38.27 16.54 -9.25
CA SER A 506 -36.99 17.12 -9.64
C SER A 506 -36.65 16.75 -11.08
N PRO A 507 -36.04 17.66 -11.86
CA PRO A 507 -35.53 17.33 -13.20
C PRO A 507 -34.24 16.52 -13.09
N PHE A 508 -34.13 15.49 -13.93
CA PHE A 508 -32.99 14.58 -14.02
C PHE A 508 -32.45 14.55 -15.45
N PRO A 509 -31.12 14.63 -15.65
CA PRO A 509 -30.55 14.56 -16.99
C PRO A 509 -30.82 13.20 -17.63
N PHE A 510 -31.16 13.22 -18.92
CA PHE A 510 -31.35 12.02 -19.74
C PHE A 510 -30.11 11.77 -20.61
N HIS A 511 -29.44 10.64 -20.38
CA HIS A 511 -28.32 10.19 -21.19
C HIS A 511 -28.75 9.01 -22.05
N ARG A 512 -28.71 9.15 -23.39
CA ARG A 512 -29.13 8.09 -24.31
C ARG A 512 -28.38 6.76 -24.11
N GLU A 513 -27.10 6.84 -23.78
CA GLU A 513 -26.24 5.69 -23.50
C GLU A 513 -26.69 4.87 -22.29
N SER A 514 -27.47 5.48 -21.39
CA SER A 514 -27.99 4.83 -20.19
C SER A 514 -29.36 4.19 -20.40
N TYR A 515 -29.96 4.33 -21.59
CA TYR A 515 -31.22 3.70 -21.97
C TYR A 515 -30.97 2.49 -22.86
N ASP A 516 -31.51 1.34 -22.48
CA ASP A 516 -31.48 0.12 -23.28
C ASP A 516 -32.81 -0.05 -24.05
N PRO A 517 -32.82 0.10 -25.39
CA PRO A 517 -34.03 0.01 -26.20
C PRO A 517 -34.68 -1.37 -26.21
N ALA A 518 -33.91 -2.46 -26.00
CA ALA A 518 -34.42 -3.82 -26.07
C ALA A 518 -35.15 -4.22 -24.77
N THR A 519 -34.66 -3.72 -23.63
CA THR A 519 -35.23 -4.03 -22.31
C THR A 519 -36.16 -2.94 -21.78
N GLY A 520 -36.14 -1.74 -22.39
CA GLY A 520 -36.91 -0.57 -21.93
C GLY A 520 -36.44 -0.08 -20.56
N GLN A 521 -35.18 -0.32 -20.19
CA GLN A 521 -34.63 0.06 -18.89
C GLN A 521 -33.76 1.30 -19.01
N TYR A 522 -33.88 2.21 -18.04
CA TYR A 522 -33.01 3.36 -17.91
C TYR A 522 -32.17 3.26 -16.64
N VAL A 523 -30.86 3.41 -16.78
CA VAL A 523 -29.91 3.39 -15.67
C VAL A 523 -29.56 4.81 -15.28
N TYR A 524 -30.11 5.31 -14.18
CA TYR A 524 -29.71 6.61 -13.65
C TYR A 524 -28.55 6.48 -12.69
N VAL A 525 -27.43 7.15 -12.99
CA VAL A 525 -26.28 7.29 -12.07
C VAL A 525 -26.25 8.74 -11.57
N PRO A 526 -26.55 9.00 -10.29
CA PRO A 526 -26.53 10.36 -9.76
C PRO A 526 -25.10 10.92 -9.79
N THR A 527 -24.95 12.20 -10.12
CA THR A 527 -23.66 12.89 -10.07
C THR A 527 -23.61 13.83 -8.88
N LYS A 528 -22.47 13.90 -8.20
CA LYS A 528 -22.21 14.88 -7.15
C LYS A 528 -21.24 15.92 -7.66
N GLY A 529 -21.71 17.16 -7.76
CA GLY A 529 -20.95 18.31 -8.24
C GLY A 529 -19.90 18.83 -7.26
N PRO A 530 -18.99 19.71 -7.73
CA PRO A 530 -18.01 20.37 -6.88
C PRO A 530 -18.66 21.01 -5.66
N LEU A 531 -18.00 20.94 -4.50
CA LEU A 531 -18.52 21.46 -3.24
C LEU A 531 -18.82 22.97 -3.31
N PHE A 532 -18.08 23.69 -4.15
CA PHE A 532 -18.12 25.13 -4.31
C PHE A 532 -18.42 25.50 -5.78
N ASN A 533 -19.51 26.24 -6.04
CA ASN A 533 -19.92 26.67 -7.40
C ASN A 533 -19.17 27.95 -7.87
N GLY A 534 -18.97 28.11 -9.19
CA GLY A 534 -18.63 29.38 -9.87
C GLY A 534 -17.18 29.89 -9.82
N MET A 535 -16.49 29.73 -8.68
CA MET A 535 -15.05 30.03 -8.48
C MET A 535 -14.32 28.87 -7.74
N GLY A 536 -15.01 27.74 -7.58
CA GLY A 536 -14.81 26.79 -6.48
C GLY A 536 -13.96 25.56 -6.76
N GLY A 537 -13.38 25.41 -7.95
CA GLY A 537 -12.43 24.33 -8.23
C GLY A 537 -11.17 24.44 -7.35
N MET A 538 -10.63 25.66 -7.19
CA MET A 538 -9.41 25.88 -6.40
C MET A 538 -9.63 25.67 -4.90
N LEU A 539 -10.78 26.10 -4.35
CA LEU A 539 -11.13 25.84 -2.95
C LEU A 539 -11.36 24.34 -2.70
N GLY A 540 -11.99 23.63 -3.64
CA GLY A 540 -12.14 22.17 -3.57
C GLY A 540 -10.78 21.47 -3.55
N ILE A 541 -9.87 21.85 -4.45
CA ILE A 541 -8.50 21.32 -4.47
C ILE A 541 -7.78 21.61 -3.15
N LEU A 542 -7.87 22.83 -2.61
CA LEU A 542 -7.26 23.16 -1.31
C LEU A 542 -7.78 22.28 -0.17
N VAL A 543 -9.09 21.99 -0.15
CA VAL A 543 -9.69 21.08 0.83
C VAL A 543 -9.11 19.67 0.69
N VAL A 544 -8.92 19.17 -0.54
CA VAL A 544 -8.31 17.85 -0.81
C VAL A 544 -6.83 17.81 -0.41
N LEU A 545 -6.08 18.88 -0.69
CA LEU A 545 -4.67 18.98 -0.31
C LEU A 545 -4.48 19.07 1.21
N ALA A 546 -5.30 19.87 1.89
CA ALA A 546 -5.35 19.90 3.35
C ALA A 546 -5.74 18.52 3.90
N PHE A 547 -6.64 17.83 3.22
CA PHE A 547 -7.04 16.50 3.61
C PHE A 547 -5.89 15.49 3.55
N ALA A 548 -5.14 15.45 2.45
CA ALA A 548 -3.97 14.59 2.34
C ALA A 548 -2.91 14.89 3.40
N PHE A 549 -2.67 16.18 3.69
CA PHE A 549 -1.73 16.56 4.73
C PHE A 549 -2.12 16.02 6.12
N ILE A 550 -3.37 16.27 6.54
CA ILE A 550 -3.86 15.84 7.86
C ILE A 550 -3.92 14.31 7.95
N MET A 551 -4.37 13.66 6.87
CA MET A 551 -4.42 12.20 6.81
C MET A 551 -3.02 11.59 6.90
N GLY A 552 -2.04 12.12 6.15
CA GLY A 552 -0.65 11.64 6.21
C GLY A 552 0.01 11.84 7.56
N TYR A 553 -0.19 13.02 8.14
CA TYR A 553 0.24 13.34 9.49
C TYR A 553 -0.36 12.36 10.51
N GLY A 554 -1.68 12.14 10.47
CA GLY A 554 -2.38 11.22 11.36
C GLY A 554 -1.97 9.75 11.18
N ALA A 555 -1.82 9.31 9.93
CA ALA A 555 -1.36 7.96 9.58
C ALA A 555 0.04 7.67 10.13
N THR A 556 0.92 8.66 10.09
CA THR A 556 2.29 8.54 10.57
C THR A 556 2.37 8.49 12.08
N LEU A 557 1.53 9.25 12.79
CA LEU A 557 1.44 9.15 14.24
C LEU A 557 0.88 7.80 14.72
N ALA A 558 0.07 7.15 13.89
CA ALA A 558 -0.49 5.83 14.15
C ALA A 558 0.53 4.70 13.96
N GLU A 559 1.61 4.94 13.22
CA GLU A 559 2.55 3.94 12.74
C GLU A 559 3.35 3.30 13.89
N PRO A 560 3.17 1.99 14.18
CA PRO A 560 3.90 1.33 15.26
C PRO A 560 5.41 1.30 15.05
N ALA A 561 5.86 1.17 13.80
CA ALA A 561 7.29 1.09 13.49
C ALA A 561 7.99 2.42 13.83
N LEU A 562 7.36 3.57 13.53
CA LEU A 562 7.91 4.88 13.85
C LEU A 562 7.95 5.13 15.35
N ASN A 563 6.92 4.68 16.05
CA ASN A 563 6.85 4.74 17.50
C ASN A 563 8.00 3.96 18.16
N ALA A 564 8.31 2.77 17.66
CA ALA A 564 9.45 1.96 18.10
C ALA A 564 10.79 2.64 17.78
N LEU A 565 10.98 3.16 16.56
CA LEU A 565 12.18 3.91 16.18
C LEU A 565 12.42 5.09 17.13
N GLY A 566 11.38 5.88 17.42
CA GLY A 566 11.48 7.02 18.32
C GLY A 566 11.88 6.64 19.75
N GLN A 567 11.44 5.48 20.25
CA GLN A 567 11.87 4.97 21.55
C GLN A 567 13.34 4.57 21.53
N THR A 568 13.77 3.80 20.53
CA THR A 568 15.16 3.35 20.40
C THR A 568 16.12 4.54 20.27
N VAL A 569 15.74 5.58 19.51
CA VAL A 569 16.54 6.80 19.39
C VAL A 569 16.60 7.57 20.71
N GLU A 570 15.49 7.68 21.45
CA GLU A 570 15.48 8.35 22.75
C GLU A 570 16.38 7.62 23.77
N GLU A 571 16.36 6.28 23.78
CA GLU A 571 17.21 5.45 24.65
C GLU A 571 18.69 5.58 24.29
N LEU A 572 19.04 5.47 23.00
CA LEU A 572 20.42 5.55 22.53
C LEU A 572 21.02 6.96 22.63
N THR A 573 20.19 8.01 22.59
CA THR A 573 20.64 9.40 22.75
C THR A 573 20.59 9.90 24.19
N VAL A 574 20.35 9.01 25.17
CA VAL A 574 20.22 9.35 26.60
C VAL A 574 19.21 10.49 26.81
N GLY A 575 18.11 10.46 26.05
CA GLY A 575 17.05 11.45 26.12
C GLY A 575 17.34 12.80 25.46
N THR A 576 18.47 12.97 24.76
CA THR A 576 18.82 14.20 24.04
C THR A 576 17.80 14.50 22.94
N ILE A 577 17.34 13.47 22.23
CA ILE A 577 16.28 13.58 21.24
C ILE A 577 15.05 12.88 21.80
N LYS A 578 14.00 13.65 22.09
CA LYS A 578 12.73 13.10 22.58
C LYS A 578 11.98 12.42 21.46
N LYS A 579 11.39 11.24 21.76
CA LYS A 579 10.50 10.52 20.85
C LYS A 579 9.43 11.42 20.24
N PHE A 580 8.83 12.30 21.05
CA PHE A 580 7.80 13.23 20.58
C PHE A 580 8.30 14.14 19.44
N VAL A 581 9.53 14.66 19.53
CA VAL A 581 10.11 15.53 18.48
C VAL A 581 10.28 14.75 17.18
N ILE A 582 10.75 13.51 17.25
CA ILE A 582 10.91 12.62 16.08
C ILE A 582 9.55 12.37 15.43
N MET A 583 8.58 11.90 16.22
CA MET A 583 7.23 11.59 15.73
C MET A 583 6.59 12.79 15.01
N GLN A 584 6.66 13.98 15.62
CA GLN A 584 6.05 15.19 15.08
C GLN A 584 6.75 15.68 13.81
N THR A 585 8.09 15.70 13.81
CA THR A 585 8.87 16.12 12.64
C THR A 585 8.61 15.20 11.46
N VAL A 586 8.64 13.90 11.69
CA VAL A 586 8.39 12.88 10.68
C VAL A 586 6.95 12.94 10.16
N ALA A 587 5.95 13.10 11.04
CA ALA A 587 4.55 13.23 10.64
C ALA A 587 4.27 14.47 9.77
N VAL A 588 4.90 15.61 10.06
CA VAL A 588 4.81 16.80 9.20
C VAL A 588 5.44 16.53 7.83
N GLY A 589 6.59 15.84 7.81
CA GLY A 589 7.22 15.38 6.57
C GLY A 589 6.28 14.51 5.73
N VAL A 590 5.69 13.47 6.32
CA VAL A 590 4.76 12.59 5.59
C VAL A 590 3.53 13.34 5.11
N GLY A 591 2.96 14.23 5.93
CA GLY A 591 1.84 15.07 5.53
C GLY A 591 2.16 15.91 4.29
N MET A 592 3.34 16.53 4.24
CA MET A 592 3.81 17.25 3.04
C MET A 592 4.01 16.31 1.85
N GLY A 593 4.59 15.13 2.07
CA GLY A 593 4.79 14.12 1.03
C GLY A 593 3.49 13.64 0.40
N LEU A 594 2.47 13.32 1.21
CA LEU A 594 1.14 12.94 0.71
C LEU A 594 0.44 14.08 -0.01
N LEU A 595 0.55 15.31 0.50
CA LEU A 595 0.04 16.49 -0.20
C LEU A 595 0.64 16.58 -1.61
N MET A 596 1.97 16.45 -1.74
CA MET A 596 2.65 16.46 -3.03
C MET A 596 2.29 15.26 -3.91
N GLY A 597 2.01 14.10 -3.31
CA GLY A 597 1.50 12.92 -4.02
C GLY A 597 0.09 13.12 -4.59
N LEU A 598 -0.77 13.90 -3.93
CA LEU A 598 -2.07 14.25 -4.49
C LEU A 598 -1.94 15.34 -5.56
N VAL A 599 -1.03 16.29 -5.40
CA VAL A 599 -0.64 17.25 -6.46
C VAL A 599 -0.21 16.50 -7.72
N LYS A 600 0.56 15.42 -7.59
CA LYS A 600 0.94 14.53 -8.70
C LYS A 600 -0.29 14.00 -9.44
N ILE A 601 -1.26 13.45 -8.73
CA ILE A 601 -2.43 12.81 -9.33
C ILE A 601 -3.40 13.83 -9.92
N ILE A 602 -3.68 14.92 -9.21
CA ILE A 602 -4.67 15.92 -9.65
C ILE A 602 -4.24 16.62 -10.94
N TRP A 603 -2.94 16.84 -11.12
CA TRP A 603 -2.38 17.54 -12.29
C TRP A 603 -1.62 16.63 -13.26
N ASP A 604 -1.67 15.31 -13.08
CA ASP A 604 -0.97 14.33 -13.91
C ASP A 604 0.53 14.67 -14.12
N ILE A 605 1.21 15.05 -13.05
CA ILE A 605 2.62 15.46 -13.09
C ILE A 605 3.51 14.21 -13.04
N PRO A 606 4.47 14.03 -13.96
CA PRO A 606 5.44 12.94 -13.88
C PRO A 606 6.17 12.92 -12.53
N LEU A 607 6.20 11.75 -11.88
CA LEU A 607 6.74 11.58 -10.52
C LEU A 607 8.14 12.19 -10.35
N MET A 608 9.02 12.03 -11.36
CA MET A 608 10.41 12.50 -11.27
C MET A 608 10.53 14.01 -11.07
N TYR A 609 9.60 14.82 -11.60
CA TYR A 609 9.63 16.26 -11.38
C TYR A 609 9.35 16.64 -9.93
N LEU A 610 8.60 15.82 -9.20
CA LEU A 610 8.31 16.03 -7.78
C LEU A 610 9.32 15.34 -6.86
N LEU A 611 9.95 14.25 -7.33
CA LEU A 611 10.84 13.43 -6.52
C LEU A 611 12.29 13.94 -6.56
N VAL A 612 12.79 14.36 -7.72
CA VAL A 612 14.21 14.74 -7.91
C VAL A 612 14.59 15.99 -7.10
N PRO A 613 13.83 17.11 -7.11
CA PRO A 613 14.24 18.30 -6.37
C PRO A 613 14.38 18.07 -4.86
N PRO A 614 13.42 17.44 -4.15
CA PRO A 614 13.59 17.08 -2.74
C PRO A 614 14.81 16.20 -2.48
N TYR A 615 15.09 15.21 -3.33
CA TYR A 615 16.27 14.36 -3.14
C TYR A 615 17.60 15.10 -3.34
N ILE A 616 17.67 16.06 -4.26
CA ILE A 616 18.85 16.94 -4.40
C ILE A 616 19.07 17.72 -3.09
N VAL A 617 18.00 18.25 -2.49
CA VAL A 617 18.09 18.97 -1.22
C VAL A 617 18.49 18.01 -0.09
N VAL A 618 17.89 16.83 0.00
CA VAL A 618 18.22 15.80 0.99
C VAL A 618 19.69 15.36 0.91
N VAL A 619 20.19 15.11 -0.30
CA VAL A 619 21.60 14.76 -0.53
C VAL A 619 22.51 15.91 -0.08
N THR A 620 22.14 17.15 -0.41
CA THR A 620 22.88 18.35 0.01
C THR A 620 22.91 18.50 1.54
N LEU A 621 21.76 18.37 2.20
CA LEU A 621 21.67 18.43 3.66
C LEU A 621 22.43 17.28 4.34
N THR A 622 22.47 16.10 3.72
CA THR A 622 23.21 14.93 4.22
C THR A 622 24.73 15.17 4.26
N ILE A 623 25.27 15.98 3.34
CA ILE A 623 26.69 16.38 3.37
C ILE A 623 27.00 17.13 4.66
N PHE A 624 26.13 18.07 5.06
CA PHE A 624 26.31 18.94 6.23
C PHE A 624 25.89 18.30 7.57
N SER A 625 25.14 17.21 7.56
CA SER A 625 24.65 16.52 8.76
C SER A 625 25.72 15.61 9.39
N LYS A 626 25.66 15.41 10.72
CA LYS A 626 26.49 14.40 11.41
C LYS A 626 25.97 12.99 11.13
N GLU A 627 26.86 11.99 11.24
CA GLU A 627 26.54 10.59 10.94
C GLU A 627 25.32 10.08 11.70
N ASP A 628 25.23 10.35 13.01
CA ASP A 628 24.11 9.89 13.84
C ASP A 628 22.76 10.45 13.36
N PHE A 629 22.70 11.75 13.07
CA PHE A 629 21.50 12.39 12.52
C PHE A 629 21.18 11.92 11.11
N THR A 630 22.20 11.67 10.28
CA THR A 630 22.02 11.10 8.94
C THR A 630 21.37 9.71 9.03
N ASN A 631 21.90 8.83 9.88
CA ASN A 631 21.36 7.47 10.06
C ASN A 631 19.90 7.52 10.53
N ILE A 632 19.61 8.34 11.55
CA ILE A 632 18.25 8.48 12.09
C ILE A 632 17.29 9.08 11.05
N SER A 633 17.71 10.11 10.31
CA SER A 633 16.83 10.82 9.37
C SER A 633 16.47 9.95 8.17
N TRP A 634 17.45 9.24 7.61
CA TRP A 634 17.21 8.36 6.47
C TRP A 634 16.41 7.11 6.85
N ASP A 635 16.68 6.52 8.03
CA ASP A 635 15.86 5.41 8.54
C ASP A 635 14.43 5.88 8.84
N SER A 636 14.26 7.11 9.37
CA SER A 636 12.92 7.68 9.62
C SER A 636 12.07 7.75 8.35
N GLY A 637 12.67 8.00 7.19
CA GLY A 637 11.95 7.97 5.91
C GLY A 637 11.39 6.59 5.58
N GLY A 638 12.19 5.54 5.75
CA GLY A 638 11.74 4.16 5.51
C GLY A 638 10.68 3.68 6.52
N VAL A 639 10.74 4.13 7.77
CA VAL A 639 9.84 3.66 8.83
C VAL A 639 8.41 4.26 8.74
N THR A 640 8.17 5.22 7.84
CA THR A 640 6.88 5.94 7.74
C THR A 640 5.74 5.20 7.03
N THR A 641 6.09 4.19 6.24
CA THR A 641 5.21 3.49 5.29
C THR A 641 4.90 2.08 5.76
N GLY A 642 4.34 1.99 6.96
CA GLY A 642 4.01 0.70 7.56
C GLY A 642 2.58 0.22 7.26
N PRO A 643 2.06 -0.70 8.10
CA PRO A 643 0.92 -1.55 7.79
C PRO A 643 -0.41 -0.78 7.75
N VAL A 644 -0.47 0.43 8.32
CA VAL A 644 -1.68 1.27 8.30
C VAL A 644 -1.65 2.23 7.12
N THR A 645 -0.53 2.91 6.90
CA THR A 645 -0.37 3.96 5.88
C THR A 645 -0.46 3.40 4.46
N VAL A 646 0.22 2.29 4.16
CA VAL A 646 0.30 1.74 2.79
C VAL A 646 -1.07 1.39 2.20
N PRO A 647 -1.92 0.56 2.84
CA PRO A 647 -3.23 0.23 2.28
C PRO A 647 -4.14 1.44 2.12
N LEU A 648 -4.12 2.36 3.08
CA LEU A 648 -4.97 3.55 3.03
C LEU A 648 -4.56 4.48 1.89
N VAL A 649 -3.27 4.79 1.77
CA VAL A 649 -2.73 5.74 0.79
C VAL A 649 -2.81 5.18 -0.63
N ILE A 650 -2.47 3.91 -0.84
CA ILE A 650 -2.59 3.27 -2.17
C ILE A 650 -4.06 3.22 -2.61
N ALA A 651 -4.97 2.76 -1.74
CA ALA A 651 -6.39 2.67 -2.09
C ALA A 651 -6.98 4.04 -2.41
N MET A 652 -6.60 5.07 -1.65
CA MET A 652 -7.02 6.44 -1.92
C MET A 652 -6.41 6.99 -3.20
N GLY A 653 -5.11 6.81 -3.41
CA GLY A 653 -4.39 7.26 -4.61
C GLY A 653 -4.96 6.70 -5.90
N LEU A 654 -5.20 5.39 -5.94
CA LEU A 654 -5.87 4.73 -7.07
C LEU A 654 -7.32 5.19 -7.22
N GLY A 655 -8.05 5.38 -6.12
CA GLY A 655 -9.42 5.88 -6.13
C GLY A 655 -9.54 7.28 -6.73
N ILE A 656 -8.62 8.19 -6.39
CA ILE A 656 -8.54 9.54 -6.97
C ILE A 656 -8.13 9.44 -8.44
N GLY A 657 -7.07 8.68 -8.76
CA GLY A 657 -6.55 8.54 -10.13
C GLY A 657 -7.60 8.07 -11.11
N ASN A 658 -8.37 7.04 -10.73
CA ASN A 658 -9.44 6.50 -11.57
C ASN A 658 -10.57 7.51 -11.85
N GLN A 659 -10.86 8.43 -10.92
CA GLN A 659 -11.89 9.45 -11.11
C GLN A 659 -11.39 10.66 -11.92
N VAL A 660 -10.11 10.98 -11.80
CA VAL A 660 -9.47 12.09 -12.54
C VAL A 660 -9.00 11.64 -13.94
N GLY A 661 -8.99 10.34 -14.22
CA GLY A 661 -8.57 9.77 -15.51
C GLY A 661 -7.04 9.63 -15.65
N VAL A 662 -6.33 9.50 -14.52
CA VAL A 662 -4.88 9.32 -14.50
C VAL A 662 -4.53 7.84 -14.42
N VAL A 663 -3.62 7.43 -15.30
CA VAL A 663 -3.17 6.05 -15.49
C VAL A 663 -2.54 5.44 -14.23
N GLU A 664 -1.85 6.26 -13.42
CA GLU A 664 -1.01 5.77 -12.32
C GLU A 664 -1.23 6.55 -11.01
N GLY A 665 -1.85 5.90 -10.02
CA GLY A 665 -1.94 6.38 -8.63
C GLY A 665 -0.73 6.06 -7.74
N PHE A 666 0.35 5.49 -8.30
CA PHE A 666 1.59 5.14 -7.59
C PHE A 666 2.54 6.34 -7.45
N GLY A 667 3.62 6.17 -6.69
CA GLY A 667 4.62 7.20 -6.39
C GLY A 667 4.25 8.11 -5.21
N ILE A 668 3.05 7.95 -4.63
CA ILE A 668 2.63 8.71 -3.45
C ILE A 668 3.45 8.30 -2.22
N LEU A 669 3.74 6.99 -2.05
CA LEU A 669 4.51 6.51 -0.92
C LEU A 669 5.97 6.94 -1.03
N ALA A 670 6.53 6.99 -2.24
CA ALA A 670 7.85 7.56 -2.49
C ALA A 670 7.96 9.02 -2.01
N LEU A 671 6.96 9.84 -2.33
CA LEU A 671 6.88 11.24 -1.86
C LEU A 671 6.65 11.30 -0.34
N ALA A 672 5.84 10.38 0.21
CA ALA A 672 5.64 10.23 1.64
C ALA A 672 6.94 9.92 2.40
N SER A 673 7.91 9.24 1.79
CA SER A 673 9.19 8.87 2.42
C SER A 673 10.29 9.93 2.29
N VAL A 674 10.34 10.73 1.22
CA VAL A 674 11.44 11.72 1.02
C VAL A 674 11.31 12.95 1.94
N TYR A 675 10.09 13.44 2.18
CA TYR A 675 9.86 14.64 3.00
C TYR A 675 10.13 14.43 4.51
N PRO A 676 9.88 13.25 5.11
CA PRO A 676 10.38 12.91 6.44
C PRO A 676 11.90 13.00 6.58
N ILE A 677 12.64 12.53 5.58
CA ILE A 677 14.11 12.61 5.58
C ILE A 677 14.53 14.08 5.55
N LEU A 678 13.90 14.88 4.69
CA LEU A 678 14.14 16.32 4.57
C LEU A 678 13.89 17.05 5.89
N THR A 679 12.71 16.85 6.49
CA THR A 679 12.31 17.53 7.73
C THR A 679 13.17 17.11 8.92
N MET A 680 13.51 15.82 9.04
CA MET A 680 14.40 15.31 10.09
C MET A 680 15.84 15.82 9.94
N LEU A 681 16.39 15.87 8.72
CA LEU A 681 17.72 16.46 8.48
C LEU A 681 17.73 17.95 8.84
N ALA A 682 16.69 18.69 8.48
CA ALA A 682 16.57 20.11 8.81
C ALA A 682 16.53 20.33 10.34
N VAL A 683 15.72 19.56 11.07
CA VAL A 683 15.64 19.61 12.53
C VAL A 683 16.96 19.17 13.17
N GLY A 684 17.61 18.12 12.65
CA GLY A 684 18.90 17.65 13.14
C GLY A 684 20.00 18.72 13.06
N ILE A 685 20.07 19.45 11.94
CA ILE A 685 20.98 20.58 11.77
C ILE A 685 20.64 21.73 12.72
N PHE A 686 19.36 22.04 12.89
CA PHE A 686 18.89 23.08 13.80
C PHE A 686 19.25 22.78 15.26
N LEU A 687 18.98 21.56 15.73
CA LEU A 687 19.31 21.12 17.10
C LEU A 687 20.82 21.14 17.35
N ASN A 688 21.62 20.68 16.40
CA ASN A 688 23.08 20.68 16.53
C ASN A 688 23.66 22.11 16.64
N ARG A 689 23.11 23.07 15.88
CA ARG A 689 23.49 24.49 16.00
C ARG A 689 23.15 25.07 17.38
N LYS A 690 21.96 24.74 17.90
CA LYS A 690 21.52 25.21 19.23
C LYS A 690 22.40 24.63 20.35
N SER A 691 22.70 23.33 20.32
CA SER A 691 23.59 22.71 21.30
C SER A 691 25.01 23.28 21.25
N ALA A 692 25.54 23.55 20.05
CA ALA A 692 26.85 24.19 19.90
C ALA A 692 26.88 25.63 20.43
N ALA A 693 25.78 26.38 20.29
CA ALA A 693 25.65 27.72 20.86
C ALA A 693 25.57 27.69 22.40
N ALA A 694 24.77 26.78 22.98
CA ALA A 694 24.67 26.62 24.43
C ALA A 694 25.99 26.21 25.10
N LEU A 695 26.77 25.33 24.45
CA LEU A 695 28.10 24.95 24.92
C LEU A 695 29.07 26.14 24.92
N LYS A 696 29.01 26.99 23.88
CA LYS A 696 29.82 28.22 23.84
C LYS A 696 29.41 29.21 24.94
N GLU A 697 28.12 29.36 25.20
CA GLU A 697 27.60 30.24 26.25
C GLU A 697 28.02 29.75 27.66
N SER A 698 27.91 28.45 27.93
CA SER A 698 28.37 27.85 29.19
C SER A 698 29.88 27.94 29.40
N ALA A 699 30.68 27.83 28.32
CA ALA A 699 32.14 28.01 28.37
C ALA A 699 32.53 29.47 28.65
N ILE A 700 31.75 30.44 28.17
CA ILE A 700 31.96 31.87 28.47
C ILE A 700 31.59 32.19 29.91
N GLU A 701 30.55 31.56 30.48
CA GLU A 701 30.18 31.73 31.89
C GLU A 701 31.19 31.10 32.85
N THR A 702 31.67 29.89 32.57
CA THR A 702 32.72 29.23 33.38
C THR A 702 34.08 29.91 33.26
N GLY A 703 34.43 30.47 32.10
CA GLY A 703 35.64 31.26 31.91
C GLY A 703 35.67 32.61 32.67
N LYS A 704 34.50 33.15 33.04
CA LYS A 704 34.39 34.35 33.88
C LYS A 704 34.43 34.05 35.39
N GLY A 705 34.13 32.81 35.81
CA GLY A 705 34.14 32.39 37.22
C GLY A 705 35.50 31.92 37.76
N GLY A 706 36.50 31.73 36.90
CA GLY A 706 37.85 31.28 37.28
C GLY A 706 38.88 32.40 37.50
N ALA A 707 38.44 33.65 37.55
CA ALA A 707 39.30 34.84 37.71
C ALA A 707 38.91 35.68 38.94
N LEU A 708 38.56 35.02 40.05
CA LEU A 708 38.40 35.64 41.38
C LEU A 708 39.29 34.95 42.39
#